data_AF-A0A3P7PN48-F1
#
_entry.id   AF-A0A3P7PN48-F1
#
_cell.length_a   1.000
_cell.length_b   1.000
_cell.length_c   1.000
_cell.angle_alpha   90.00
_cell.angle_beta   90.00
_cell.angle_gamma   90.00
#
_symmetry.space_group_name_H-M   'P 1'
#
loop_
_entity.id
_entity.type
_entity.pdbx_description
1 polymer ?
#
loop_
_entity_poly.entity_id
_entity_poly.type
_entity_poly.pdbx_seq_one_letter_code
_entity_poly.pdbx_strand_id
1 'polypeptide(L)'
;MDEDEESNEITPDQALEFLRVPEAVMEPGVAEAIRIYLEEGSGSSETAIEAMVTGYNAYAQAVNMMSDWLTALGDVPPEEPVQVAQPKKTKRGRRGAKTAAKKAEEEEARRKEEEKAKEPDTPKSPTKKHEAEKRLDPFYGRMEAVKSVENTLAALIAKHFSPDIADTIFEDGGVIEWLPELINHKRWRTLLYELMDQYPNCLMLNFAVKLISDAGFQTEISTVSSAAQQLDIFSRVLLTSIDAVLVEHRKGCLTAAYEKAFGELVRVVCQAEHTYVYTIALLKAVGTSQGGRILAACEQMADALRAEMEGREHETTALRTALAQTADDQVKIHQVKYNVASHFTQALLNMVSRGELNPADVTIIYDQYILPLPPPISIIRDPIFIDLLLDSLFHYQGPKTIPEHRFKYIFLLACAASVSETRSSNGRRTQSRLELDNCRQCLDDAVSLLEGMDDLLAELNDLLHAIKMPVVAAGVLYYVQTLLLSEERTGDPPGAALCLLDHISTLHPNLHAKAFDVCCQLYEKIAGENEAAESSEIITHSSHLYFLPTQVIMERQRLVVDRFVHLLSVGGAIPVLEKVWEMFRDGQIDASLVRYFAMEVLEIIAPPFSDDLVNLFLPMVSDEEIFDKAAQVIMERQRLVVDRFVHLLSVGGAIPVLEKVWEMFRDGQIDASLVRYFAMEVGFCHVHCNTYSCRRSLQVLEIIAPPFSDDLVNLFLPMVSDEEIFDKAAQERFPPAGEFIQHCQQQLPSSSAVA
;
A
#
# COMPACT_ATOMS: atom_id res chain seq x y z
N MET A 1 6.25 -59.89 -19.05
CA MET A 1 5.02 -60.67 -19.28
C MET A 1 4.33 -59.88 -20.35
N ASP A 2 4.47 -60.37 -21.57
CA ASP A 2 3.83 -59.83 -22.75
C ASP A 2 2.32 -59.95 -22.50
N GLU A 3 1.70 -58.85 -22.12
CA GLU A 3 0.26 -58.69 -22.22
C GLU A 3 0.02 -58.15 -23.62
N ASP A 4 -0.52 -59.01 -24.46
CA ASP A 4 -0.90 -58.74 -25.82
C ASP A 4 -1.68 -57.43 -25.91
N GLU A 5 -1.04 -56.37 -26.43
CA GLU A 5 -1.76 -55.33 -27.16
C GLU A 5 -2.40 -56.04 -28.35
N GLU A 6 -3.60 -56.61 -28.14
CA GLU A 6 -4.55 -56.81 -29.22
C GLU A 6 -4.71 -55.45 -29.87
N SER A 7 -4.00 -55.26 -31.00
CA SER A 7 -4.36 -54.28 -32.00
C SER A 7 -5.87 -54.41 -32.18
N ASN A 8 -6.62 -53.45 -31.67
CA ASN A 8 -8.04 -53.26 -31.95
C ASN A 8 -8.12 -52.95 -33.46
N GLU A 9 -7.87 -53.96 -34.28
CA GLU A 9 -8.09 -53.93 -35.72
C GLU A 9 -9.59 -53.74 -35.86
N ILE A 10 -9.97 -52.51 -36.19
CA ILE A 10 -11.35 -52.12 -36.45
C ILE A 10 -11.87 -53.13 -37.46
N THR A 11 -12.87 -53.92 -37.07
CA THR A 11 -13.44 -54.90 -38.00
C THR A 11 -14.13 -54.16 -39.14
N PRO A 12 -14.28 -54.77 -40.33
CA PRO A 12 -14.96 -54.11 -41.44
C PRO A 12 -16.37 -53.61 -41.13
N ASP A 13 -17.10 -54.30 -40.23
CA ASP A 13 -18.42 -53.87 -39.77
C ASP A 13 -18.33 -52.63 -38.86
N GLN A 14 -17.33 -52.56 -37.98
CA GLN A 14 -17.06 -51.37 -37.15
C GLN A 14 -16.55 -50.19 -38.00
N ALA A 15 -15.79 -50.46 -39.06
CA ALA A 15 -15.36 -49.45 -40.01
C ALA A 15 -16.58 -48.87 -40.75
N LEU A 16 -17.53 -49.70 -41.16
CA LEU A 16 -18.79 -49.23 -41.75
C LEU A 16 -19.64 -48.42 -40.75
N GLU A 17 -19.66 -48.83 -39.49
CA GLU A 17 -20.36 -48.10 -38.43
C GLU A 17 -19.71 -46.72 -38.19
N PHE A 18 -18.37 -46.64 -38.20
CA PHE A 18 -17.63 -45.38 -38.18
C PHE A 18 -18.00 -44.47 -39.35
N LEU A 19 -18.06 -45.01 -40.58
CA LEU A 19 -18.43 -44.24 -41.78
C LEU A 19 -19.87 -43.70 -41.76
N ARG A 20 -20.75 -44.25 -40.90
CA ARG A 20 -22.14 -43.79 -40.73
C ARG A 20 -22.29 -42.71 -39.66
N VAL A 21 -21.26 -42.46 -38.85
CA VAL A 21 -21.29 -41.41 -37.83
C VAL A 21 -21.44 -40.04 -38.53
N PRO A 22 -22.21 -39.08 -37.98
CA PRO A 22 -22.29 -37.74 -38.52
C PRO A 22 -20.90 -37.10 -38.66
N GLU A 23 -20.62 -36.46 -39.79
CA GLU A 23 -19.31 -35.88 -40.15
C GLU A 23 -18.13 -36.87 -40.20
N ALA A 24 -18.37 -38.19 -40.31
CA ALA A 24 -17.28 -39.18 -40.40
C ALA A 24 -16.23 -38.86 -41.48
N VAL A 25 -16.63 -38.20 -42.57
CA VAL A 25 -15.74 -37.73 -43.66
C VAL A 25 -14.66 -36.75 -43.18
N MET A 26 -14.93 -36.01 -42.10
CA MET A 26 -14.04 -34.99 -41.53
C MET A 26 -13.25 -35.50 -40.33
N GLU A 27 -13.51 -36.72 -39.85
CA GLU A 27 -12.85 -37.30 -38.68
C GLU A 27 -11.49 -37.94 -39.05
N PRO A 28 -10.48 -37.86 -38.15
CA PRO A 28 -9.20 -38.51 -38.36
C PRO A 28 -9.39 -40.04 -38.38
N GLY A 29 -8.83 -40.70 -39.40
CA GLY A 29 -8.93 -42.15 -39.57
C GLY A 29 -10.00 -42.61 -40.56
N VAL A 30 -10.80 -41.70 -41.15
CA VAL A 30 -11.78 -42.06 -42.19
C VAL A 30 -11.15 -42.77 -43.38
N ALA A 31 -9.95 -42.35 -43.80
CA ALA A 31 -9.23 -42.99 -44.89
C ALA A 31 -8.90 -44.47 -44.58
N GLU A 32 -8.53 -44.75 -43.33
CA GLU A 32 -8.24 -46.11 -42.86
C GLU A 32 -9.53 -46.92 -42.73
N ALA A 33 -10.61 -46.33 -42.20
CA ALA A 33 -11.92 -46.98 -42.15
C ALA A 33 -12.46 -47.35 -43.54
N ILE A 34 -12.27 -46.48 -44.55
CA ILE A 34 -12.61 -46.77 -45.94
C ILE A 34 -11.75 -47.92 -46.47
N ARG A 35 -10.43 -47.90 -46.21
CA ARG A 35 -9.49 -48.94 -46.63
C ARG A 35 -9.91 -50.29 -46.07
N ILE A 36 -10.11 -50.38 -44.76
CA ILE A 36 -10.53 -51.60 -44.06
C ILE A 36 -11.88 -52.10 -44.59
N TYR A 37 -12.89 -51.24 -44.73
CA TYR A 37 -14.21 -51.66 -45.20
C TYR A 37 -14.17 -52.22 -46.64
N LEU A 38 -13.45 -51.56 -47.55
CA LEU A 38 -13.43 -51.91 -48.96
C LEU A 38 -12.45 -53.05 -49.28
N GLU A 39 -11.23 -52.98 -48.74
CA GLU A 39 -10.15 -53.91 -49.09
C GLU A 39 -10.19 -55.18 -48.23
N GLU A 40 -10.49 -55.06 -46.93
CA GLU A 40 -10.47 -56.18 -45.98
C GLU A 40 -11.87 -56.79 -45.78
N GLY A 41 -12.92 -55.96 -45.82
CA GLY A 41 -14.32 -56.38 -45.67
C GLY A 41 -15.04 -56.82 -46.94
N SER A 42 -14.45 -56.64 -48.12
CA SER A 42 -15.15 -56.78 -49.42
C SER A 42 -16.43 -55.93 -49.52
N GLY A 43 -16.46 -54.80 -48.81
CA GLY A 43 -17.59 -53.87 -48.78
C GLY A 43 -17.86 -53.20 -50.12
N SER A 44 -19.10 -52.79 -50.36
CA SER A 44 -19.47 -52.07 -51.58
C SER A 44 -19.08 -50.59 -51.49
N SER A 45 -18.37 -50.08 -52.51
CA SER A 45 -18.07 -48.65 -52.61
C SER A 45 -19.32 -47.77 -52.59
N GLU A 46 -20.44 -48.27 -53.13
CA GLU A 46 -21.72 -47.56 -53.13
C GLU A 46 -22.23 -47.37 -51.69
N THR A 47 -22.17 -48.42 -50.86
CA THR A 47 -22.61 -48.38 -49.47
C THR A 47 -21.70 -47.51 -48.60
N ALA A 48 -20.39 -47.51 -48.86
CA ALA A 48 -19.45 -46.62 -48.17
C ALA A 48 -19.71 -45.14 -48.51
N ILE A 49 -19.91 -44.82 -49.79
CA ILE A 49 -20.23 -43.47 -50.24
C ILE A 49 -21.57 -43.03 -49.67
N GLU A 50 -22.59 -43.88 -49.72
CA GLU A 50 -23.92 -43.55 -49.18
C GLU A 50 -23.86 -43.32 -47.66
N ALA A 51 -23.14 -44.16 -46.90
CA ALA A 51 -22.93 -43.98 -45.46
C ALA A 51 -22.28 -42.62 -45.15
N MET A 52 -21.19 -42.28 -45.84
CA MET A 52 -20.47 -41.02 -45.65
C MET A 52 -21.29 -39.80 -46.06
N VAL A 53 -21.96 -39.85 -47.22
CA VAL A 53 -22.76 -38.73 -47.74
C VAL A 53 -23.98 -38.49 -46.86
N THR A 54 -24.62 -39.56 -46.37
CA THR A 54 -25.80 -39.44 -45.50
C THR A 54 -25.44 -38.85 -44.14
N GLY A 55 -24.22 -39.12 -43.64
CA GLY A 55 -23.71 -38.54 -42.39
C GLY A 55 -23.14 -37.11 -42.51
N TYR A 56 -22.90 -36.61 -43.72
CA TYR A 56 -22.25 -35.32 -43.94
C TYR A 56 -23.24 -34.15 -43.84
N ASN A 57 -23.07 -33.29 -42.83
CA ASN A 57 -23.91 -32.12 -42.54
C ASN A 57 -23.19 -30.79 -42.83
N ALA A 58 -21.96 -30.84 -43.36
CA ALA A 58 -21.12 -29.69 -43.71
C ALA A 58 -20.85 -28.72 -42.54
N TYR A 59 -20.75 -29.24 -41.31
CA TYR A 59 -20.54 -28.38 -40.13
C TYR A 59 -19.27 -27.54 -40.23
N ALA A 60 -18.17 -28.12 -40.71
CA ALA A 60 -16.91 -27.39 -40.89
C ALA A 60 -17.03 -26.23 -41.88
N GLN A 61 -17.75 -26.43 -42.99
CA GLN A 61 -17.97 -25.41 -44.01
C GLN A 61 -18.90 -24.31 -43.50
N ALA A 62 -19.94 -24.69 -42.74
CA ALA A 62 -20.81 -23.72 -42.08
C ALA A 62 -20.04 -22.86 -41.07
N VAL A 63 -19.15 -23.46 -40.27
CA VAL A 63 -18.30 -22.74 -39.31
C VAL A 63 -17.33 -21.80 -40.02
N ASN A 64 -16.66 -22.24 -41.09
CA ASN A 64 -15.78 -21.38 -41.89
C ASN A 64 -16.54 -20.19 -42.47
N MET A 65 -17.74 -20.42 -43.01
CA MET A 65 -18.59 -19.35 -43.54
C MET A 65 -19.05 -18.37 -42.43
N MET A 66 -19.39 -18.88 -41.24
CA MET A 66 -19.69 -18.03 -40.09
C MET A 66 -18.48 -17.22 -39.63
N SER A 67 -17.28 -17.79 -39.64
CA SER A 67 -16.02 -17.08 -39.34
C SER A 67 -15.73 -15.95 -40.33
N ASP A 68 -15.96 -16.19 -41.62
CA ASP A 68 -15.85 -15.18 -42.67
C ASP A 68 -16.87 -14.05 -42.45
N TRP A 69 -18.11 -14.38 -42.08
CA TRP A 69 -19.14 -13.40 -41.76
C TRP A 69 -18.79 -12.58 -40.51
N LEU A 70 -18.29 -13.22 -39.45
CA LEU A 70 -17.81 -12.53 -38.26
C LEU A 70 -16.66 -11.57 -38.58
N THR A 71 -15.76 -11.96 -39.49
CA THR A 71 -14.66 -11.10 -39.95
C THR A 71 -15.15 -9.93 -40.80
N ALA A 72 -16.15 -10.16 -41.67
CA ALA A 72 -16.68 -9.12 -42.55
C ALA A 72 -17.63 -8.13 -41.87
N LEU A 73 -18.34 -8.58 -40.83
CA LEU A 73 -19.36 -7.78 -40.11
C LEU A 73 -18.85 -7.16 -38.81
N GLY A 74 -17.73 -7.61 -38.27
CA GLY A 74 -17.13 -7.08 -37.05
C GLY A 74 -16.50 -5.70 -37.25
N ASP A 75 -16.45 -4.91 -36.18
CA ASP A 75 -15.75 -3.63 -36.17
C ASP A 75 -14.24 -3.84 -36.32
N VAL A 76 -13.54 -2.85 -36.92
CA VAL A 76 -12.08 -2.89 -37.05
C VAL A 76 -11.46 -2.72 -35.66
N PRO A 77 -10.62 -3.65 -35.18
CA PRO A 77 -9.99 -3.52 -33.89
C PRO A 77 -9.04 -2.32 -33.84
N PRO A 78 -8.89 -1.66 -32.69
CA PRO A 78 -7.83 -0.67 -32.51
C PRO A 78 -6.47 -1.34 -32.72
N GLU A 79 -5.56 -0.68 -33.43
CA GLU A 79 -4.20 -1.20 -33.65
C GLU A 79 -3.52 -1.49 -32.30
N GLU A 80 -3.09 -2.73 -32.09
CA GLU A 80 -2.29 -3.06 -30.90
C GLU A 80 -0.99 -2.24 -30.92
N PRO A 81 -0.57 -1.65 -29.79
CA PRO A 81 0.74 -1.03 -29.71
C PRO A 81 1.80 -2.11 -29.94
N VAL A 82 2.52 -1.99 -31.06
CA VAL A 82 3.65 -2.87 -31.39
C VAL A 82 4.61 -2.90 -30.20
N GLN A 83 4.71 -4.06 -29.54
CA GLN A 83 5.72 -4.27 -28.50
C GLN A 83 7.09 -4.15 -29.17
N VAL A 84 7.78 -3.04 -28.88
CA VAL A 84 9.13 -2.80 -29.35
C VAL A 84 10.03 -3.84 -28.69
N ALA A 85 10.37 -4.89 -29.44
CA ALA A 85 11.48 -5.77 -29.09
C ALA A 85 12.71 -4.90 -28.82
N GLN A 86 13.26 -4.97 -27.60
CA GLN A 86 14.41 -4.18 -27.22
C GLN A 86 15.56 -4.40 -28.23
N PRO A 87 16.10 -3.34 -28.85
CA PRO A 87 17.16 -3.53 -29.81
C PRO A 87 18.43 -3.98 -29.09
N LYS A 88 18.99 -5.11 -29.54
CA LYS A 88 20.34 -5.56 -29.18
C LYS A 88 21.31 -4.39 -29.33
N LYS A 89 21.86 -3.92 -28.20
CA LYS A 89 22.87 -2.85 -28.17
C LYS A 89 24.09 -3.27 -28.99
N THR A 90 24.23 -2.73 -30.19
CA THR A 90 25.52 -2.68 -30.89
C THR A 90 26.16 -1.31 -30.66
N LYS A 91 27.38 -1.34 -30.13
CA LYS A 91 28.25 -0.18 -29.94
C LYS A 91 28.46 0.58 -31.26
N ARG A 92 28.08 1.86 -31.34
CA ARG A 92 28.89 2.97 -31.92
C ARG A 92 28.16 4.32 -31.95
N GLY A 93 28.90 5.39 -31.64
CA GLY A 93 28.83 6.65 -32.40
C GLY A 93 27.92 7.78 -31.90
N ARG A 94 28.51 8.68 -31.09
CA ARG A 94 27.95 9.95 -30.59
C ARG A 94 27.99 11.04 -31.69
N ARG A 95 26.83 11.59 -32.11
CA ARG A 95 26.54 13.02 -32.45
C ARG A 95 25.38 13.14 -33.46
N GLY A 96 24.30 13.85 -33.11
CA GLY A 96 23.31 14.37 -34.09
C GLY A 96 21.81 14.37 -33.73
N ALA A 97 21.40 14.33 -32.46
CA ALA A 97 19.99 14.09 -32.09
C ALA A 97 19.16 15.33 -31.65
N LYS A 98 19.61 16.58 -31.86
CA LYS A 98 18.90 17.78 -31.35
C LYS A 98 17.99 18.51 -32.34
N THR A 99 17.98 18.12 -33.61
CA THR A 99 17.23 18.84 -34.66
C THR A 99 16.06 18.03 -35.26
N ALA A 100 15.96 16.74 -34.96
CA ALA A 100 14.89 15.87 -35.45
C ALA A 100 13.68 15.80 -34.49
N ALA A 101 13.91 15.90 -33.17
CA ALA A 101 12.84 15.83 -32.17
C ALA A 101 11.86 17.01 -32.25
N LYS A 102 12.38 18.23 -32.50
CA LYS A 102 11.57 19.45 -32.54
C LYS A 102 10.61 19.51 -33.74
N LYS A 103 10.90 18.76 -34.81
CA LYS A 103 10.06 18.71 -36.02
C LYS A 103 8.92 17.69 -35.90
N ALA A 104 9.07 16.68 -35.05
CA ALA A 104 8.04 15.68 -34.80
C ALA A 104 6.97 16.21 -33.83
N GLU A 105 7.37 16.96 -32.79
CA GLU A 105 6.43 17.61 -31.86
C GLU A 105 5.52 18.65 -32.54
N GLU A 106 6.05 19.39 -33.52
CA GLU A 106 5.30 20.45 -34.22
C GLU A 106 4.28 19.87 -35.23
N GLU A 107 4.54 18.67 -35.76
CA GLU A 107 3.64 17.97 -36.69
C GLU A 107 2.51 17.22 -35.94
N GLU A 108 2.77 16.74 -34.72
CA GLU A 108 1.77 16.11 -33.86
C GLU A 108 0.81 17.14 -33.24
N ALA A 109 1.31 18.33 -32.87
CA ALA A 109 0.49 19.42 -32.37
C ALA A 109 -0.53 19.92 -33.42
N ARG A 110 -0.11 19.99 -34.70
CA ARG A 110 -0.99 20.38 -35.81
C ARG A 110 -2.10 19.37 -36.11
N ARG A 111 -1.83 18.08 -35.95
CA ARG A 111 -2.85 17.02 -36.15
C ARG A 111 -3.92 17.05 -35.04
N LYS A 112 -3.52 17.32 -33.80
CA LYS A 112 -4.45 17.45 -32.65
C LYS A 112 -5.33 18.71 -32.73
N GLU A 113 -4.87 19.75 -33.42
CA GLU A 113 -5.65 20.98 -33.66
C GLU A 113 -6.70 20.80 -34.76
N GLU A 114 -6.41 20.00 -35.79
CA GLU A 114 -7.36 19.70 -36.89
C GLU A 114 -8.48 18.73 -36.49
N GLU A 115 -8.25 17.85 -35.51
CA GLU A 115 -9.31 16.96 -34.96
C GLU A 115 -10.31 17.70 -34.05
N LYS A 116 -9.91 18.80 -33.40
CA LYS A 116 -10.81 19.62 -32.56
C LYS A 116 -11.74 20.53 -33.34
N ALA A 117 -11.56 20.68 -34.66
CA ALA A 117 -12.29 21.66 -35.47
C ALA A 117 -13.57 21.09 -36.17
N LYS A 118 -14.02 19.88 -35.83
CA LYS A 118 -15.14 19.19 -36.52
C LYS A 118 -16.31 18.74 -35.62
N GLU A 119 -16.75 19.56 -34.68
CA GLU A 119 -18.08 19.40 -34.05
C GLU A 119 -18.94 20.66 -34.23
N PRO A 120 -20.20 20.56 -34.69
CA PRO A 120 -21.08 21.71 -34.83
C PRO A 120 -21.85 22.03 -33.54
N ASP A 121 -21.86 23.31 -33.19
CA ASP A 121 -22.62 23.95 -32.11
C ASP A 121 -24.15 23.73 -32.20
N THR A 122 -24.81 23.35 -31.09
CA THR A 122 -26.16 23.83 -30.73
C THR A 122 -26.40 23.74 -29.19
N PRO A 123 -27.27 24.59 -28.60
CA PRO A 123 -27.16 25.05 -27.20
C PRO A 123 -28.03 24.30 -26.15
N LYS A 124 -27.56 24.33 -24.88
CA LYS A 124 -28.19 23.87 -23.60
C LYS A 124 -29.58 24.53 -23.36
N SER A 125 -30.61 24.02 -22.66
CA SER A 125 -30.83 23.17 -21.44
C SER A 125 -32.34 22.73 -21.36
N PRO A 126 -32.95 22.19 -20.25
CA PRO A 126 -32.45 21.65 -18.97
C PRO A 126 -33.07 20.28 -18.53
N THR A 127 -32.43 19.63 -17.55
CA THR A 127 -32.97 18.68 -16.55
C THR A 127 -33.96 17.59 -16.99
N LYS A 128 -33.48 16.32 -17.01
CA LYS A 128 -34.20 15.14 -16.48
C LYS A 128 -33.27 13.93 -16.44
N LYS A 129 -33.28 13.21 -15.31
CA LYS A 129 -32.72 11.86 -15.15
C LYS A 129 -33.17 11.00 -16.33
N HIS A 130 -32.24 10.57 -17.18
CA HIS A 130 -32.47 9.51 -18.15
C HIS A 130 -31.46 8.40 -17.89
N GLU A 131 -31.99 7.20 -17.72
CA GLU A 131 -31.27 5.94 -17.64
C GLU A 131 -30.18 5.89 -18.72
N ALA A 132 -28.98 5.49 -18.33
CA ALA A 132 -27.88 5.27 -19.26
C ALA A 132 -28.35 4.29 -20.35
N GLU A 133 -28.47 4.78 -21.59
CA GLU A 133 -28.49 3.90 -22.76
C GLU A 133 -27.21 3.06 -22.68
N LYS A 134 -27.35 1.75 -22.46
CA LYS A 134 -26.25 0.80 -22.61
C LYS A 134 -25.75 0.93 -24.05
N ARG A 135 -24.69 1.71 -24.26
CA ARG A 135 -23.86 1.59 -25.46
C ARG A 135 -23.44 0.12 -25.51
N LEU A 136 -23.85 -0.58 -26.55
CA LEU A 136 -23.38 -1.93 -26.84
C LEU A 136 -21.86 -1.83 -27.03
N ASP A 137 -21.11 -2.68 -26.34
CA ASP A 137 -19.67 -2.75 -26.50
C ASP A 137 -19.33 -3.09 -27.96
N PRO A 138 -18.27 -2.49 -28.54
CA PRO A 138 -17.83 -2.81 -29.89
C PRO A 138 -17.59 -4.31 -30.07
N PHE A 139 -18.12 -4.89 -31.15
CA PHE A 139 -18.00 -6.33 -31.41
C PHE A 139 -16.94 -6.60 -32.48
N TYR A 140 -15.78 -7.07 -32.05
CA TYR A 140 -14.65 -7.37 -32.93
C TYR A 140 -14.74 -8.81 -33.45
N GLY A 141 -15.61 -9.05 -34.42
CA GLY A 141 -15.93 -10.41 -34.88
C GLY A 141 -14.72 -11.25 -35.34
N ARG A 142 -13.68 -10.64 -35.92
CA ARG A 142 -12.44 -11.37 -36.26
C ARG A 142 -11.68 -11.87 -35.03
N MET A 143 -11.55 -11.05 -33.98
CA MET A 143 -10.89 -11.47 -32.74
C MET A 143 -11.70 -12.56 -32.04
N GLU A 144 -13.03 -12.44 -32.04
CA GLU A 144 -13.89 -13.42 -31.38
C GLU A 144 -13.89 -14.77 -32.11
N ALA A 145 -13.85 -14.77 -33.46
CA ALA A 145 -13.69 -15.98 -34.25
C ALA A 145 -12.35 -16.70 -33.97
N VAL A 146 -11.24 -15.95 -33.95
CA VAL A 146 -9.91 -16.50 -33.61
C VAL A 146 -9.90 -17.08 -32.20
N LYS A 147 -10.42 -16.32 -31.22
CA LYS A 147 -10.52 -16.74 -29.83
C LYS A 147 -11.37 -18.00 -29.67
N SER A 148 -12.47 -18.12 -30.41
CA SER A 148 -13.31 -19.33 -30.40
C SER A 148 -12.53 -20.54 -30.89
N VAL A 149 -11.81 -20.42 -32.01
CA VAL A 149 -11.00 -21.51 -32.57
C VAL A 149 -9.86 -21.89 -31.61
N GLU A 150 -9.12 -20.91 -31.10
CA GLU A 150 -8.03 -21.13 -30.13
C GLU A 150 -8.54 -21.84 -28.88
N ASN A 151 -9.70 -21.45 -28.35
CA ASN A 151 -10.28 -22.08 -27.16
C ASN A 151 -10.76 -23.51 -27.43
N THR A 152 -11.39 -23.77 -28.58
CA THR A 152 -11.80 -25.12 -28.96
C THR A 152 -10.60 -26.03 -29.15
N LEU A 153 -9.56 -25.57 -29.85
CA LEU A 153 -8.32 -26.32 -30.04
C LEU A 153 -7.61 -26.58 -28.71
N ALA A 154 -7.51 -25.57 -27.84
CA ALA A 154 -6.92 -25.74 -26.51
C ALA A 154 -7.66 -26.80 -25.69
N ALA A 155 -9.00 -26.80 -25.72
CA ALA A 155 -9.81 -27.81 -25.03
C ALA A 155 -9.61 -29.22 -25.61
N LEU A 156 -9.51 -29.35 -26.94
CA LEU A 156 -9.24 -30.63 -27.59
C LEU A 156 -7.84 -31.16 -27.25
N ILE A 157 -6.83 -30.30 -27.29
CA ILE A 157 -5.46 -30.65 -26.89
C ILE A 157 -5.48 -31.11 -25.43
N ALA A 158 -6.03 -30.32 -24.50
CA ALA A 158 -6.12 -30.69 -23.09
C ALA A 158 -6.81 -32.05 -22.86
N LYS A 159 -7.85 -32.38 -23.62
CA LYS A 159 -8.60 -33.63 -23.49
C LYS A 159 -7.85 -34.85 -24.02
N HIS A 160 -7.07 -34.69 -25.08
CA HIS A 160 -6.42 -35.79 -25.81
C HIS A 160 -4.90 -35.82 -25.66
N PHE A 161 -4.34 -34.96 -24.81
CA PHE A 161 -2.90 -34.91 -24.57
C PHE A 161 -2.41 -36.21 -23.92
N SER A 162 -1.37 -36.80 -24.50
CA SER A 162 -0.66 -37.95 -23.93
C SER A 162 0.80 -37.56 -23.68
N PRO A 163 1.28 -37.61 -22.43
CA PRO A 163 2.65 -37.24 -22.10
C PRO A 163 3.67 -38.19 -22.72
N ASP A 164 3.36 -39.49 -22.78
CA ASP A 164 4.27 -40.50 -23.34
C ASP A 164 4.48 -40.26 -24.85
N ILE A 165 3.40 -40.00 -25.59
CA ILE A 165 3.48 -39.68 -27.02
C ILE A 165 4.20 -38.33 -27.22
N ALA A 166 3.93 -37.33 -26.40
CA ALA A 166 4.60 -36.03 -26.51
C ALA A 166 6.11 -36.12 -26.29
N ASP A 167 6.58 -37.00 -25.40
CA ASP A 167 8.00 -37.15 -25.08
C ASP A 167 8.78 -37.91 -26.16
N THR A 168 8.11 -38.70 -27.01
CA THR A 168 8.75 -39.32 -28.19
C THR A 168 9.38 -38.30 -29.15
N ILE A 169 8.96 -37.04 -29.09
CA ILE A 169 9.51 -35.95 -29.91
C ILE A 169 11.03 -35.77 -29.71
N PHE A 170 11.58 -36.19 -28.56
CA PHE A 170 13.01 -36.14 -28.27
C PHE A 170 13.77 -37.40 -28.69
N GLU A 171 13.09 -38.53 -28.94
CA GLU A 171 13.72 -39.77 -29.37
C GLU A 171 14.30 -39.66 -30.79
N ASP A 172 13.67 -38.85 -31.64
CA ASP A 172 14.11 -38.58 -33.02
C ASP A 172 15.26 -37.56 -33.11
N GLY A 173 15.79 -37.05 -31.98
CA GLY A 173 16.85 -36.05 -31.96
C GLY A 173 16.46 -34.69 -32.56
N GLY A 174 15.16 -34.44 -32.72
CA GLY A 174 14.60 -33.25 -33.35
C GLY A 174 14.61 -32.03 -32.44
N VAL A 175 15.05 -30.89 -32.98
CA VAL A 175 14.79 -29.57 -32.39
C VAL A 175 13.33 -29.22 -32.66
N ILE A 176 12.59 -28.79 -31.64
CA ILE A 176 11.18 -28.41 -31.78
C ILE A 176 11.08 -26.99 -32.37
N GLU A 177 11.17 -26.87 -33.70
CA GLU A 177 11.21 -25.56 -34.40
C GLU A 177 9.91 -24.75 -34.28
N TRP A 178 8.75 -25.40 -34.14
CA TRP A 178 7.44 -24.74 -34.05
C TRP A 178 7.14 -24.17 -32.66
N LEU A 179 7.82 -24.66 -31.62
CA LEU A 179 7.51 -24.32 -30.23
C LEU A 179 7.81 -22.85 -29.88
N PRO A 180 8.91 -22.22 -30.34
CA PRO A 180 9.12 -20.78 -30.18
C PRO A 180 8.00 -19.91 -30.77
N GLU A 181 7.43 -20.29 -31.92
CA GLU A 181 6.32 -19.55 -32.53
C GLU A 181 5.04 -19.66 -31.68
N LEU A 182 4.76 -20.87 -31.18
CA LEU A 182 3.63 -21.12 -30.29
C LEU A 182 3.76 -20.34 -28.96
N ILE A 183 4.97 -20.25 -28.41
CA ILE A 183 5.27 -19.50 -27.17
C ILE A 183 5.02 -17.99 -27.30
N ASN A 184 5.10 -17.40 -28.50
CA ASN A 184 4.82 -15.96 -28.66
C ASN A 184 3.37 -15.60 -28.31
N HIS A 185 2.45 -16.55 -28.37
CA HIS A 185 1.03 -16.32 -28.11
C HIS A 185 0.66 -16.68 -26.67
N LYS A 186 0.04 -15.71 -25.97
CA LYS A 186 -0.34 -15.85 -24.55
C LYS A 186 -1.26 -17.05 -24.29
N ARG A 187 -2.27 -17.29 -25.13
CA ARG A 187 -3.23 -18.39 -24.94
C ARG A 187 -2.56 -19.76 -24.92
N TRP A 188 -1.60 -19.98 -25.81
CA TRP A 188 -0.86 -21.25 -25.90
C TRP A 188 0.12 -21.43 -24.74
N ARG A 189 0.75 -20.35 -24.25
CA ARG A 189 1.51 -20.41 -22.99
C ARG A 189 0.63 -20.85 -21.82
N THR A 190 -0.59 -20.29 -21.71
CA THR A 190 -1.55 -20.69 -20.68
C THR A 190 -1.91 -22.17 -20.77
N LEU A 191 -2.16 -22.69 -21.99
CA LEU A 191 -2.42 -24.12 -22.19
C LEU A 191 -1.23 -24.99 -21.76
N LEU A 192 0.00 -24.60 -22.09
CA LEU A 192 1.20 -25.33 -21.67
C LEU A 192 1.33 -25.40 -20.15
N TYR A 193 0.97 -24.32 -19.44
CA TYR A 193 0.91 -24.32 -17.98
C TYR A 193 -0.18 -25.24 -17.43
N GLU A 194 -1.39 -25.18 -18.00
CA GLU A 194 -2.52 -26.07 -17.63
C GLU A 194 -2.14 -27.55 -17.80
N LEU A 195 -1.46 -27.88 -18.90
CA LEU A 195 -0.97 -29.23 -19.16
C LEU A 195 0.16 -29.63 -18.20
N MET A 196 1.07 -28.73 -17.87
CA MET A 196 2.18 -29.02 -16.94
C MET A 196 1.67 -29.32 -15.53
N ASP A 197 0.63 -28.63 -15.07
CA ASP A 197 0.00 -28.92 -13.77
C ASP A 197 -0.69 -30.28 -13.75
N GLN A 198 -1.19 -30.76 -14.89
CA GLN A 198 -1.76 -32.11 -15.01
C GLN A 198 -0.68 -33.20 -15.18
N TYR A 199 0.41 -32.88 -15.88
CA TYR A 199 1.47 -33.82 -16.27
C TYR A 199 2.88 -33.28 -15.95
N PRO A 200 3.27 -33.13 -14.67
CA PRO A 200 4.52 -32.46 -14.27
C PRO A 200 5.80 -33.21 -14.68
N ASN A 201 5.69 -34.51 -14.96
CA ASN A 201 6.82 -35.35 -15.34
C ASN A 201 7.11 -35.37 -16.86
N CYS A 202 6.26 -34.76 -17.69
CA CYS A 202 6.43 -34.74 -19.13
C CYS A 202 7.65 -33.90 -19.54
N LEU A 203 8.60 -34.50 -20.26
CA LEU A 203 9.83 -33.84 -20.70
C LEU A 203 9.55 -32.69 -21.67
N MET A 204 8.57 -32.85 -22.56
CA MET A 204 8.22 -31.85 -23.56
C MET A 204 7.66 -30.59 -22.93
N LEU A 205 6.77 -30.74 -21.94
CA LEU A 205 6.23 -29.61 -21.17
C LEU A 205 7.30 -28.92 -20.34
N ASN A 206 8.19 -29.69 -19.69
CA ASN A 206 9.31 -29.13 -18.93
C ASN A 206 10.27 -28.34 -19.83
N PHE A 207 10.55 -28.84 -21.04
CA PHE A 207 11.33 -28.11 -22.05
C PHE A 207 10.61 -26.86 -22.55
N ALA A 208 9.29 -26.93 -22.79
CA ALA A 208 8.49 -25.79 -23.23
C ALA A 208 8.50 -24.66 -22.19
N VAL A 209 8.29 -24.95 -20.90
CA VAL A 209 8.31 -23.92 -19.85
C VAL A 209 9.70 -23.30 -19.69
N LYS A 210 10.77 -24.09 -19.90
CA LYS A 210 12.12 -23.54 -19.96
C LYS A 210 12.29 -22.54 -21.10
N LEU A 211 11.79 -22.85 -22.30
CA LEU A 211 11.82 -21.92 -23.43
C LEU A 211 10.96 -20.67 -23.19
N ILE A 212 9.81 -20.80 -22.52
CA ILE A 212 8.99 -19.66 -22.11
C ILE A 212 9.76 -18.73 -21.16
N SER A 213 10.51 -19.31 -20.21
CA SER A 213 11.37 -18.57 -19.28
C SER A 213 12.52 -17.86 -20.01
N ASP A 214 13.17 -18.54 -20.96
CA ASP A 214 14.25 -17.98 -21.80
C ASP A 214 13.73 -16.87 -22.75
N ALA A 215 12.47 -16.94 -23.17
CA ALA A 215 11.81 -15.90 -23.97
C ALA A 215 11.43 -14.65 -23.16
N GLY A 216 11.53 -14.70 -21.83
CA GLY A 216 11.31 -13.54 -20.94
C GLY A 216 9.93 -13.46 -20.29
N PHE A 217 9.07 -14.47 -20.43
CA PHE A 217 7.72 -14.49 -19.85
C PHE A 217 7.68 -15.01 -18.39
N GLN A 218 8.69 -14.65 -17.59
CA GLN A 218 8.91 -15.22 -16.25
C GLN A 218 7.79 -14.88 -15.25
N THR A 219 7.17 -13.72 -15.39
CA THR A 219 6.04 -13.27 -14.55
C THR A 219 4.76 -14.07 -14.78
N GLU A 220 4.64 -14.79 -15.90
CA GLU A 220 3.52 -15.69 -16.17
C GLU A 220 3.76 -17.10 -15.60
N ILE A 221 5.02 -17.48 -15.38
CA ILE A 221 5.41 -18.79 -14.86
C ILE A 221 5.21 -18.86 -13.34
N SER A 222 5.32 -17.72 -12.64
CA SER A 222 5.12 -17.63 -11.18
C SER A 222 3.75 -18.12 -10.71
N THR A 223 2.75 -18.19 -11.58
CA THR A 223 1.40 -18.68 -11.24
C THR A 223 1.28 -20.20 -11.28
N VAL A 224 2.30 -20.93 -11.74
CA VAL A 224 2.21 -22.37 -12.02
C VAL A 224 2.96 -23.16 -10.95
N SER A 225 2.23 -23.96 -10.18
CA SER A 225 2.78 -24.67 -9.01
C SER A 225 3.84 -25.71 -9.38
N SER A 226 3.71 -26.31 -10.55
CA SER A 226 4.67 -27.28 -11.05
C SER A 226 6.01 -26.65 -11.46
N ALA A 227 6.02 -25.36 -11.83
CA ALA A 227 7.25 -24.66 -12.19
C ALA A 227 8.20 -24.45 -10.99
N ALA A 228 7.64 -24.34 -9.78
CA ALA A 228 8.41 -24.23 -8.54
C ALA A 228 9.23 -25.49 -8.22
N GLN A 229 8.86 -26.65 -8.75
CA GLN A 229 9.60 -27.90 -8.56
C GLN A 229 10.91 -27.95 -9.35
N GLN A 230 11.06 -27.10 -10.38
CA GLN A 230 12.25 -27.04 -11.20
C GLN A 230 13.19 -25.91 -10.74
N LEU A 231 14.31 -26.28 -10.13
CA LEU A 231 15.24 -25.33 -9.51
C LEU A 231 15.72 -24.21 -10.46
N ASP A 232 16.12 -24.52 -11.70
CA ASP A 232 16.60 -23.51 -12.67
C ASP A 232 15.51 -22.49 -13.02
N ILE A 233 14.28 -22.95 -13.23
CA ILE A 233 13.13 -22.09 -13.55
C ILE A 233 12.77 -21.25 -12.33
N PHE A 234 12.62 -21.90 -11.17
CA PHE A 234 12.32 -21.23 -9.91
C PHE A 234 13.36 -20.15 -9.57
N SER A 235 14.66 -20.46 -9.65
CA SER A 235 15.72 -19.50 -9.34
C SER A 235 15.69 -18.25 -10.25
N ARG A 236 15.32 -18.40 -11.52
CA ARG A 236 15.18 -17.28 -12.47
C ARG A 236 13.97 -16.43 -12.16
N VAL A 237 12.81 -17.05 -11.91
CA VAL A 237 11.58 -16.35 -11.52
C VAL A 237 11.82 -15.60 -10.21
N LEU A 238 12.41 -16.26 -9.21
CA LEU A 238 12.78 -15.66 -7.93
C LEU A 238 13.68 -14.43 -8.10
N LEU A 239 14.73 -14.54 -8.94
CA LEU A 239 15.65 -13.42 -9.17
C LEU A 239 14.94 -12.21 -9.77
N THR A 240 14.08 -12.43 -10.77
CA THR A 240 13.32 -11.35 -11.41
C THR A 240 12.30 -10.72 -10.46
N SER A 241 11.64 -11.52 -9.61
CA SER A 241 10.76 -11.00 -8.56
C SER A 241 11.53 -10.18 -7.51
N ILE A 242 12.70 -10.66 -7.07
CA ILE A 242 13.57 -9.90 -6.14
C ILE A 242 14.03 -8.59 -6.78
N ASP A 243 14.43 -8.60 -8.06
CA ASP A 243 14.83 -7.40 -8.79
C ASP A 243 13.69 -6.39 -8.88
N ALA A 244 12.46 -6.83 -9.16
CA ALA A 244 11.28 -5.98 -9.18
C ALA A 244 11.02 -5.31 -7.82
N VAL A 245 11.05 -6.10 -6.73
CA VAL A 245 10.90 -5.60 -5.36
C VAL A 245 11.99 -4.59 -5.02
N LEU A 246 13.25 -4.86 -5.35
CA LEU A 246 14.38 -3.96 -5.08
C LEU A 246 14.31 -2.65 -5.89
N VAL A 247 13.73 -2.68 -7.09
CA VAL A 247 13.50 -1.48 -7.91
C VAL A 247 12.45 -0.59 -7.24
N GLU A 248 11.31 -1.15 -6.87
CA GLU A 248 10.21 -0.38 -6.26
C GLU A 248 10.52 0.04 -4.82
N HIS A 249 11.33 -0.74 -4.08
CA HIS A 249 11.79 -0.37 -2.73
C HIS A 249 12.51 0.99 -2.71
N ARG A 250 13.11 1.43 -3.83
CA ARG A 250 13.76 2.76 -3.93
C ARG A 250 12.77 3.92 -3.78
N LYS A 251 11.50 3.70 -4.09
CA LYS A 251 10.43 4.70 -3.94
C LYS A 251 9.79 4.65 -2.54
N GLY A 252 9.95 3.54 -1.82
CA GLY A 252 9.48 3.34 -0.46
C GLY A 252 8.76 1.99 -0.31
N CYS A 253 8.89 1.36 0.85
CA CYS A 253 8.30 0.04 1.15
C CYS A 253 6.80 0.07 1.48
N LEU A 254 6.19 1.25 1.49
CA LEU A 254 4.75 1.47 1.76
C LEU A 254 4.05 2.04 0.53
N THR A 255 4.62 1.82 -0.65
CA THR A 255 4.04 2.31 -1.91
C THR A 255 3.22 1.20 -2.55
N ALA A 256 2.12 1.53 -3.20
CA ALA A 256 1.27 0.55 -3.88
C ALA A 256 2.04 -0.27 -4.93
N ALA A 257 3.02 0.35 -5.60
CA ALA A 257 3.90 -0.34 -6.54
C ALA A 257 4.81 -1.37 -5.85
N TYR A 258 5.38 -1.03 -4.70
CA TYR A 258 6.17 -1.96 -3.89
C TYR A 258 5.31 -3.10 -3.36
N GLU A 259 4.14 -2.81 -2.79
CA GLU A 259 3.23 -3.83 -2.25
C GLU A 259 2.79 -4.83 -3.33
N LYS A 260 2.48 -4.33 -4.53
CA LYS A 260 2.20 -5.19 -5.68
C LYS A 260 3.37 -6.10 -6.05
N ALA A 261 4.57 -5.53 -6.20
CA ALA A 261 5.77 -6.30 -6.53
C ALA A 261 6.12 -7.32 -5.43
N PHE A 262 5.93 -6.94 -4.16
CA PHE A 262 6.16 -7.80 -3.02
C PHE A 262 5.13 -8.93 -2.95
N GLY A 263 3.85 -8.65 -3.20
CA GLY A 263 2.80 -9.68 -3.31
C GLY A 263 3.07 -10.71 -4.41
N GLU A 264 3.68 -10.30 -5.53
CA GLU A 264 4.16 -11.25 -6.55
C GLU A 264 5.32 -12.12 -6.06
N LEU A 265 6.26 -11.55 -5.30
CA LEU A 265 7.34 -12.32 -4.67
C LEU A 265 6.80 -13.32 -3.65
N VAL A 266 5.82 -12.92 -2.82
CA VAL A 266 5.16 -13.79 -1.83
C VAL A 266 4.50 -14.99 -2.53
N ARG A 267 3.80 -14.75 -3.64
CA ARG A 267 3.18 -15.84 -4.44
C ARG A 267 4.20 -16.86 -4.95
N VAL A 268 5.40 -16.41 -5.33
CA VAL A 268 6.49 -17.29 -5.78
C VAL A 268 7.11 -18.06 -4.60
N VAL A 269 7.44 -17.35 -3.52
CA VAL A 269 8.25 -17.90 -2.43
C VAL A 269 7.43 -18.78 -1.49
N CYS A 270 6.23 -18.33 -1.12
CA CYS A 270 5.38 -18.95 -0.11
C CYS A 270 4.47 -20.05 -0.67
N GLN A 271 4.66 -20.46 -1.92
CA GLN A 271 3.90 -21.54 -2.54
C GLN A 271 4.13 -22.91 -1.88
N ALA A 272 5.35 -23.19 -1.43
CA ALA A 272 5.71 -24.43 -0.75
C ALA A 272 6.78 -24.19 0.33
N GLU A 273 6.88 -25.10 1.29
CA GLU A 273 7.86 -24.97 2.38
C GLU A 273 9.31 -24.98 1.87
N HIS A 274 9.60 -25.81 0.86
CA HIS A 274 10.95 -25.94 0.32
C HIS A 274 11.39 -24.71 -0.49
N THR A 275 10.48 -24.04 -1.21
CA THR A 275 10.77 -22.79 -1.93
C THR A 275 11.04 -21.64 -0.96
N TYR A 276 10.28 -21.57 0.14
CA TYR A 276 10.52 -20.63 1.23
C TYR A 276 11.89 -20.86 1.87
N VAL A 277 12.17 -22.09 2.32
CA VAL A 277 13.45 -22.45 2.96
C VAL A 277 14.64 -22.14 2.04
N TYR A 278 14.54 -22.48 0.76
CA TYR A 278 15.56 -22.18 -0.23
C TYR A 278 15.81 -20.66 -0.35
N THR A 279 14.73 -19.87 -0.44
CA THR A 279 14.81 -18.42 -0.58
C THR A 279 15.43 -17.76 0.64
N ILE A 280 14.98 -18.11 1.86
CA ILE A 280 15.52 -17.55 3.09
C ILE A 280 17.00 -17.92 3.28
N ALA A 281 17.38 -19.16 2.96
CA ALA A 281 18.78 -19.59 2.99
C ALA A 281 19.64 -18.81 2.00
N LEU A 282 19.12 -18.56 0.78
CA LEU A 282 19.79 -17.77 -0.26
C LEU A 282 19.99 -16.31 0.19
N LEU A 283 18.94 -15.66 0.69
CA LEU A 283 19.00 -14.28 1.21
C LEU A 283 20.02 -14.18 2.35
N LYS A 284 20.05 -15.17 3.26
CA LYS A 284 21.03 -15.20 4.35
C LYS A 284 22.46 -15.35 3.84
N ALA A 285 22.70 -16.23 2.87
CA ALA A 285 24.01 -16.45 2.29
C ALA A 285 24.53 -15.20 1.55
N VAL A 286 23.67 -14.58 0.72
CA VAL A 286 23.99 -13.34 0.00
C VAL A 286 24.28 -12.20 0.99
N GLY A 287 23.39 -11.97 1.95
CA GLY A 287 23.56 -10.92 2.97
C GLY A 287 24.85 -11.09 3.77
N THR A 288 25.15 -12.32 4.21
CA THR A 288 26.37 -12.59 5.01
C THR A 288 27.65 -12.41 4.18
N SER A 289 27.61 -12.69 2.87
CA SER A 289 28.78 -12.56 1.99
C SER A 289 29.13 -11.11 1.65
N GLN A 290 28.12 -10.25 1.45
CA GLN A 290 28.30 -8.87 1.02
C GLN A 290 28.36 -7.88 2.19
N GLY A 291 27.60 -8.15 3.26
CA GLY A 291 27.47 -7.25 4.42
C GLY A 291 26.78 -5.92 4.08
N GLY A 292 26.87 -4.97 5.03
CA GLY A 292 26.40 -3.60 4.85
C GLY A 292 24.92 -3.48 4.43
N ARG A 293 24.65 -2.65 3.42
CA ARG A 293 23.28 -2.40 2.92
C ARG A 293 22.62 -3.63 2.30
N ILE A 294 23.40 -4.52 1.70
CA ILE A 294 22.87 -5.73 1.07
C ILE A 294 22.38 -6.70 2.16
N LEU A 295 23.13 -6.84 3.25
CA LEU A 295 22.68 -7.62 4.41
C LEU A 295 21.34 -7.07 4.96
N ALA A 296 21.25 -5.76 5.15
CA ALA A 296 20.04 -5.12 5.66
C ALA A 296 18.82 -5.36 4.73
N ALA A 297 18.99 -5.22 3.42
CA ALA A 297 17.91 -5.47 2.45
C ALA A 297 17.48 -6.95 2.45
N CYS A 298 18.44 -7.89 2.51
CA CYS A 298 18.13 -9.31 2.60
C CYS A 298 17.41 -9.68 3.91
N GLU A 299 17.82 -9.11 5.04
CA GLU A 299 17.17 -9.35 6.34
C GLU A 299 15.76 -8.74 6.37
N GLN A 300 15.58 -7.51 5.87
CA GLN A 300 14.26 -6.88 5.75
C GLN A 300 13.32 -7.70 4.86
N MET A 301 13.78 -8.16 3.71
CA MET A 301 12.98 -8.99 2.79
C MET A 301 12.62 -10.34 3.42
N ALA A 302 13.57 -10.97 4.14
CA ALA A 302 13.31 -12.22 4.84
C ALA A 302 12.29 -12.04 5.99
N ASP A 303 12.36 -10.92 6.72
CA ASP A 303 11.41 -10.61 7.80
C ASP A 303 10.02 -10.26 7.23
N ALA A 304 9.95 -9.52 6.12
CA ALA A 304 8.69 -9.24 5.42
C ALA A 304 8.05 -10.52 4.87
N LEU A 305 8.82 -11.42 4.23
CA LEU A 305 8.32 -12.70 3.73
C LEU A 305 7.79 -13.60 4.85
N ARG A 306 8.38 -13.46 6.05
CA ARG A 306 7.92 -14.19 7.23
C ARG A 306 6.60 -13.65 7.78
N ALA A 307 6.37 -12.33 7.72
CA ALA A 307 5.11 -11.73 8.17
C ALA A 307 3.90 -12.28 7.39
N GLU A 308 4.11 -12.67 6.12
CA GLU A 308 3.10 -13.30 5.25
C GLU A 308 2.82 -14.78 5.59
N MET A 309 3.60 -15.38 6.50
CA MET A 309 3.47 -16.79 6.91
C MET A 309 2.72 -16.93 8.24
N GLU A 310 1.54 -16.30 8.31
CA GLU A 310 0.67 -16.32 9.51
C GLU A 310 0.39 -17.77 9.99
N GLY A 311 0.50 -17.97 11.30
CA GLY A 311 0.27 -19.28 11.94
C GLY A 311 1.44 -20.27 11.82
N ARG A 312 2.57 -19.86 11.22
CA ARG A 312 3.81 -20.66 11.10
C ARG A 312 5.00 -19.98 11.77
N GLU A 313 4.73 -19.19 12.80
CA GLU A 313 5.73 -18.42 13.54
C GLU A 313 6.77 -19.35 14.18
N HIS A 314 6.34 -20.50 14.68
CA HIS A 314 7.21 -21.49 15.31
C HIS A 314 8.24 -22.06 14.31
N GLU A 315 7.79 -22.54 13.15
CA GLU A 315 8.65 -23.12 12.10
C GLU A 315 9.63 -22.08 11.54
N THR A 316 9.13 -20.86 11.28
CA THR A 316 9.95 -19.78 10.73
C THR A 316 11.00 -19.29 11.73
N THR A 317 10.68 -19.21 13.02
CA THR A 317 11.65 -18.92 14.09
C THR A 317 12.70 -20.02 14.21
N ALA A 318 12.27 -21.29 14.15
CA ALA A 318 13.17 -22.43 14.23
C ALA A 318 14.17 -22.41 13.07
N LEU A 319 13.69 -22.15 11.85
CA LEU A 319 14.54 -22.01 10.67
C LEU A 319 15.53 -20.85 10.81
N ARG A 320 15.07 -19.65 11.19
CA ARG A 320 15.93 -18.47 11.39
C ARG A 320 17.01 -18.75 12.45
N THR A 321 16.63 -19.37 13.55
CA THR A 321 17.54 -19.72 14.64
C THR A 321 18.58 -20.74 14.18
N ALA A 322 18.16 -21.76 13.42
CA ALA A 322 19.06 -22.76 12.84
C ALA A 322 20.06 -22.14 11.86
N LEU A 323 19.60 -21.24 10.98
CA LEU A 323 20.45 -20.54 10.00
C LEU A 323 21.43 -19.54 10.65
N ALA A 324 21.10 -19.01 11.83
CA ALA A 324 21.97 -18.09 12.57
C ALA A 324 23.15 -18.79 13.25
N GLN A 325 23.00 -20.08 13.58
CA GLN A 325 24.02 -20.86 14.30
C GLN A 325 25.05 -21.44 13.33
N THR A 326 26.34 -21.25 13.61
CA THR A 326 27.42 -21.93 12.85
C THR A 326 27.77 -23.29 13.46
N ALA A 327 28.41 -24.19 12.70
CA ALA A 327 28.93 -25.45 13.22
C ALA A 327 29.88 -25.25 14.42
N ASP A 328 30.67 -24.17 14.38
CA ASP A 328 31.59 -23.76 15.45
C ASP A 328 30.85 -23.31 16.72
N ASP A 329 29.67 -22.72 16.56
CA ASP A 329 28.76 -22.39 17.66
C ASP A 329 28.15 -23.65 18.26
N GLN A 330 27.68 -24.58 17.42
CA GLN A 330 27.11 -25.84 17.91
C GLN A 330 28.12 -26.65 18.73
N VAL A 331 29.39 -26.70 18.31
CA VAL A 331 30.46 -27.42 19.02
C VAL A 331 30.90 -26.73 20.32
N LYS A 332 30.97 -25.38 20.34
CA LYS A 332 31.34 -24.63 21.55
C LYS A 332 30.19 -24.56 22.56
N ILE A 333 28.95 -24.48 22.10
CA ILE A 333 27.78 -24.64 22.95
C ILE A 333 27.75 -26.07 23.52
N HIS A 334 28.13 -27.10 22.73
CA HIS A 334 28.28 -28.48 23.21
C HIS A 334 29.35 -28.66 24.31
N GLN A 335 30.42 -27.84 24.33
CA GLN A 335 31.43 -27.88 25.39
C GLN A 335 30.95 -27.26 26.71
N VAL A 336 29.90 -26.42 26.67
CA VAL A 336 29.23 -25.87 27.86
C VAL A 336 27.95 -26.67 28.11
N LYS A 337 28.11 -27.85 28.72
CA LYS A 337 27.02 -28.70 29.26
C LYS A 337 25.88 -28.98 28.25
N TYR A 338 26.00 -30.09 27.53
CA TYR A 338 25.14 -30.73 26.51
C TYR A 338 23.59 -30.55 26.54
N ASN A 339 22.97 -29.99 27.58
CA ASN A 339 21.53 -29.73 27.65
C ASN A 339 21.15 -28.25 27.41
N VAL A 340 22.06 -27.29 27.62
CA VAL A 340 21.73 -25.85 27.66
C VAL A 340 21.40 -25.28 26.26
N ALA A 341 22.04 -25.79 25.21
CA ALA A 341 21.77 -25.42 23.81
C ALA A 341 20.32 -25.67 23.40
N SER A 342 19.82 -26.86 23.77
CA SER A 342 18.48 -27.30 23.41
C SER A 342 17.44 -26.55 24.23
N HIS A 343 17.70 -26.32 25.53
CA HIS A 343 16.78 -25.55 26.37
C HIS A 343 16.68 -24.08 25.95
N PHE A 344 17.76 -23.47 25.48
CA PHE A 344 17.73 -22.10 24.96
C PHE A 344 16.82 -21.95 23.73
N THR A 345 17.03 -22.78 22.70
CA THR A 345 16.20 -22.72 21.49
C THR A 345 14.76 -23.06 21.80
N GLN A 346 14.50 -24.07 22.64
CA GLN A 346 13.15 -24.44 23.06
C GLN A 346 12.46 -23.34 23.87
N ALA A 347 13.18 -22.64 24.76
CA ALA A 347 12.63 -21.50 25.50
C ALA A 347 12.15 -20.38 24.56
N LEU A 348 12.96 -20.05 23.54
CA LEU A 348 12.56 -19.07 22.52
C LEU A 348 11.32 -19.54 21.74
N LEU A 349 11.33 -20.78 21.25
CA LEU A 349 10.22 -21.36 20.48
C LEU A 349 8.92 -21.48 21.29
N ASN A 350 9.02 -21.78 22.58
CA ASN A 350 7.87 -21.83 23.49
C ASN A 350 7.22 -20.45 23.66
N MET A 351 8.02 -19.40 23.81
CA MET A 351 7.50 -18.03 23.94
C MET A 351 6.89 -17.53 22.63
N VAL A 352 7.53 -17.83 21.49
CA VAL A 352 6.97 -17.47 20.18
C VAL A 352 5.67 -18.21 19.89
N SER A 353 5.62 -19.53 20.10
CA SER A 353 4.40 -20.32 19.83
C SER A 353 3.22 -19.95 20.71
N ARG A 354 3.47 -19.41 21.91
CA ARG A 354 2.42 -18.91 22.81
C ARG A 354 2.05 -17.46 22.57
N GLY A 355 2.89 -16.69 21.88
CA GLY A 355 2.73 -15.24 21.76
C GLY A 355 2.85 -14.50 23.11
N GLU A 356 3.55 -15.08 24.09
CA GLU A 356 3.66 -14.52 25.44
C GLU A 356 5.04 -14.81 26.06
N LEU A 357 5.59 -13.84 26.80
CA LEU A 357 6.81 -14.04 27.57
C LEU A 357 6.51 -14.66 28.92
N ASN A 358 7.23 -15.74 29.26
CA ASN A 358 7.18 -16.31 30.60
C ASN A 358 8.50 -16.08 31.35
N PRO A 359 8.48 -15.77 32.67
CA PRO A 359 9.69 -15.43 33.41
C PRO A 359 10.76 -16.53 33.46
N ALA A 360 10.36 -17.81 33.38
CA ALA A 360 11.28 -18.93 33.42
C ALA A 360 12.11 -19.00 32.13
N ASP A 361 11.46 -18.98 30.96
CA ASP A 361 12.12 -19.01 29.66
C ASP A 361 12.93 -17.74 29.40
N VAL A 362 12.43 -16.56 29.81
CA VAL A 362 13.20 -15.31 29.77
C VAL A 362 14.48 -15.42 30.62
N THR A 363 14.41 -16.07 31.78
CA THR A 363 15.60 -16.30 32.61
C THR A 363 16.60 -17.23 31.90
N ILE A 364 16.14 -18.29 31.23
CA ILE A 364 17.00 -19.18 30.45
C ILE A 364 17.73 -18.38 29.35
N ILE A 365 17.03 -17.53 28.60
CA ILE A 365 17.62 -16.69 27.56
C ILE A 365 18.62 -15.70 28.17
N TYR A 366 18.21 -14.98 29.21
CA TYR A 366 19.07 -14.02 29.93
C TYR A 366 20.38 -14.66 30.40
N ASP A 367 20.30 -15.83 31.05
CA ASP A 367 21.46 -16.54 31.58
C ASP A 367 22.45 -16.93 30.47
N GLN A 368 22.01 -17.12 29.22
CA GLN A 368 22.92 -17.37 28.10
C GLN A 368 23.63 -16.11 27.62
N TYR A 369 22.95 -14.96 27.59
CA TYR A 369 23.52 -13.73 27.07
C TYR A 369 24.45 -13.01 28.05
N ILE A 370 24.45 -13.37 29.33
CA ILE A 370 25.44 -12.88 30.30
C ILE A 370 26.78 -13.63 30.24
N LEU A 371 26.82 -14.83 29.62
CA LEU A 371 28.04 -15.64 29.54
C LEU A 371 29.13 -14.98 28.69
N PRO A 372 30.42 -15.36 28.86
CA PRO A 372 31.53 -14.84 28.07
C PRO A 372 31.46 -15.20 26.57
N LEU A 373 30.76 -16.29 26.23
CA LEU A 373 30.54 -16.76 24.87
C LEU A 373 29.04 -16.88 24.61
N PRO A 374 28.34 -15.75 24.42
CA PRO A 374 26.90 -15.75 24.21
C PRO A 374 26.53 -16.31 22.81
N PRO A 375 25.25 -16.73 22.63
CA PRO A 375 24.70 -17.06 21.31
C PRO A 375 24.79 -15.88 20.32
N PRO A 376 24.66 -16.14 19.00
CA PRO A 376 24.58 -15.08 18.00
C PRO A 376 23.49 -14.06 18.32
N ILE A 377 23.83 -12.76 18.26
CA ILE A 377 22.90 -11.70 18.67
C ILE A 377 21.66 -11.62 17.77
N SER A 378 21.77 -12.08 16.52
CA SER A 378 20.67 -12.13 15.55
C SER A 378 19.51 -13.02 15.99
N ILE A 379 19.71 -13.93 16.95
CA ILE A 379 18.65 -14.81 17.46
C ILE A 379 17.65 -14.05 18.33
N ILE A 380 18.12 -13.14 19.20
CA ILE A 380 17.20 -12.30 20.01
C ILE A 380 16.74 -11.03 19.28
N ARG A 381 17.26 -10.78 18.08
CA ARG A 381 16.71 -9.82 17.11
C ARG A 381 15.64 -10.47 16.23
N ASP A 382 14.92 -11.43 16.80
CA ASP A 382 13.74 -11.99 16.16
C ASP A 382 12.61 -10.96 16.31
N PRO A 383 11.97 -10.49 15.22
CA PRO A 383 10.93 -9.46 15.29
C PRO A 383 9.82 -9.81 16.27
N ILE A 384 9.36 -11.07 16.28
CA ILE A 384 8.30 -11.54 17.19
C ILE A 384 8.77 -11.43 18.63
N PHE A 385 9.98 -11.91 18.93
CA PHE A 385 10.52 -11.82 20.29
C PHE A 385 10.73 -10.37 20.75
N ILE A 386 11.12 -9.47 19.85
CA ILE A 386 11.24 -8.03 20.14
C ILE A 386 9.86 -7.43 20.44
N ASP A 387 8.85 -7.71 19.63
CA ASP A 387 7.50 -7.19 19.86
C ASP A 387 6.92 -7.70 21.19
N LEU A 388 7.18 -8.96 21.56
CA LEU A 388 6.82 -9.50 22.88
C LEU A 388 7.54 -8.78 24.05
N LEU A 389 8.80 -8.39 23.86
CA LEU A 389 9.54 -7.60 24.85
C LEU A 389 8.97 -6.18 24.95
N LEU A 390 8.61 -5.56 23.82
CA LEU A 390 7.96 -4.25 23.79
C LEU A 390 6.59 -4.30 24.47
N ASP A 391 5.77 -5.31 24.18
CA ASP A 391 4.48 -5.50 24.84
C ASP A 391 4.61 -5.66 26.36
N SER A 392 5.61 -6.42 26.80
CA SER A 392 5.83 -6.65 28.22
C SER A 392 6.30 -5.39 28.97
N LEU A 393 7.02 -4.47 28.29
CA LEU A 393 7.69 -3.33 28.93
C LEU A 393 6.99 -1.98 28.69
N PHE A 394 6.35 -1.79 27.54
CA PHE A 394 5.85 -0.50 27.05
C PHE A 394 4.35 -0.50 26.73
N HIS A 395 3.57 -1.45 27.25
CA HIS A 395 2.11 -1.39 27.11
C HIS A 395 1.52 -0.17 27.83
N TYR A 396 0.45 0.43 27.31
CA TYR A 396 -0.13 1.65 27.89
C TYR A 396 -0.64 1.51 29.33
N GLN A 397 -1.06 0.29 29.70
CA GLN A 397 -1.48 -0.06 31.07
C GLN A 397 -0.29 -0.23 32.04
N GLY A 398 0.94 -0.03 31.56
CA GLY A 398 2.17 -0.23 32.30
C GLY A 398 2.83 -1.59 32.03
N PRO A 399 4.02 -1.82 32.61
CA PRO A 399 4.78 -3.05 32.39
C PRO A 399 4.04 -4.29 32.91
N LYS A 400 3.87 -5.30 32.05
CA LYS A 400 3.26 -6.60 32.41
C LYS A 400 4.25 -7.53 33.13
N THR A 401 5.43 -7.03 33.51
CA THR A 401 6.50 -7.81 34.13
C THR A 401 6.45 -7.78 35.65
N ILE A 402 6.88 -8.87 36.29
CA ILE A 402 7.16 -8.88 37.73
C ILE A 402 8.39 -7.98 38.01
N PRO A 403 8.32 -7.01 38.95
CA PRO A 403 9.40 -6.06 39.22
C PRO A 403 10.78 -6.71 39.48
N GLU A 404 10.79 -7.85 40.18
CA GLU A 404 12.01 -8.63 40.49
C GLU A 404 12.71 -9.21 39.26
N HIS A 405 12.01 -9.35 38.13
CA HIS A 405 12.52 -9.92 36.89
C HIS A 405 12.63 -8.92 35.75
N ARG A 406 12.01 -7.73 35.88
CA ARG A 406 11.99 -6.67 34.86
C ARG A 406 13.37 -6.34 34.28
N PHE A 407 14.40 -6.27 35.13
CA PHE A 407 15.77 -5.96 34.68
C PHE A 407 16.30 -6.95 33.63
N LYS A 408 15.82 -8.21 33.62
CA LYS A 408 16.19 -9.22 32.61
C LYS A 408 15.59 -8.90 31.24
N TYR A 409 14.32 -8.44 31.20
CA TYR A 409 13.62 -8.05 29.98
C TYR A 409 14.28 -6.81 29.37
N ILE A 410 14.53 -5.79 30.20
CA ILE A 410 15.24 -4.57 29.80
C ILE A 410 16.64 -4.92 29.29
N PHE A 411 17.38 -5.80 29.98
CA PHE A 411 18.69 -6.24 29.53
C PHE A 411 18.64 -6.92 28.16
N LEU A 412 17.67 -7.81 27.91
CA LEU A 412 17.54 -8.51 26.63
C LEU A 412 17.20 -7.55 25.49
N LEU A 413 16.29 -6.61 25.71
CA LEU A 413 15.95 -5.58 24.73
C LEU A 413 17.15 -4.65 24.45
N ALA A 414 17.85 -4.21 25.50
CA ALA A 414 19.07 -3.42 25.38
C ALA A 414 20.17 -4.19 24.64
N CYS A 415 20.32 -5.49 24.93
CA CYS A 415 21.27 -6.38 24.27
C CYS A 415 20.98 -6.45 22.77
N ALA A 416 19.73 -6.72 22.40
CA ALA A 416 19.31 -6.77 21.00
C ALA A 416 19.57 -5.43 20.27
N ALA A 417 19.30 -4.30 20.90
CA ALA A 417 19.46 -2.98 20.31
C ALA A 417 20.93 -2.52 20.17
N SER A 418 21.77 -2.77 21.17
CA SER A 418 23.08 -2.11 21.29
C SER A 418 24.29 -3.01 21.05
N VAL A 419 24.16 -4.34 21.18
CA VAL A 419 25.31 -5.24 21.05
C VAL A 419 25.66 -5.42 19.57
N SER A 420 26.89 -5.06 19.21
CA SER A 420 27.41 -5.28 17.86
C SER A 420 28.19 -6.58 17.78
N GLU A 421 28.02 -7.33 16.69
CA GLU A 421 28.71 -8.57 16.44
C GLU A 421 29.66 -8.42 15.24
N THR A 422 30.90 -8.88 15.40
CA THR A 422 31.92 -8.89 14.34
C THR A 422 32.49 -10.29 14.17
N ARG A 423 32.84 -10.63 12.93
CA ARG A 423 33.56 -11.87 12.62
C ARG A 423 34.98 -11.52 12.18
N SER A 424 35.95 -12.12 12.86
CA SER A 424 37.37 -12.02 12.50
C SER A 424 37.67 -12.81 11.22
N SER A 425 38.83 -12.54 10.59
CA SER A 425 39.31 -13.26 9.39
C SER A 425 39.43 -14.78 9.59
N ASN A 426 39.57 -15.24 10.83
CA ASN A 426 39.59 -16.66 11.20
C ASN A 426 38.20 -17.26 11.48
N GLY A 427 37.11 -16.52 11.19
CA GLY A 427 35.73 -16.95 11.43
C GLY A 427 35.24 -16.84 12.88
N ARG A 428 36.09 -16.39 13.82
CA ARG A 428 35.70 -16.23 15.23
C ARG A 428 34.74 -15.06 15.41
N ARG A 429 33.60 -15.32 16.05
CA ARG A 429 32.64 -14.30 16.52
C ARG A 429 33.18 -13.56 17.73
N THR A 430 33.03 -12.24 17.73
CA THR A 430 33.22 -11.36 18.90
C THR A 430 32.05 -10.40 19.02
N GLN A 431 31.56 -10.19 20.24
CA GLN A 431 30.49 -9.24 20.55
C GLN A 431 31.02 -8.07 21.39
N SER A 432 30.69 -6.85 21.00
CA SER A 432 31.00 -5.63 21.74
C SER A 432 29.78 -5.17 22.54
N ARG A 433 29.99 -4.86 23.83
CA ARG A 433 28.94 -4.42 24.77
C ARG A 433 29.10 -2.96 25.22
N LEU A 434 29.85 -2.15 24.45
CA LEU A 434 30.24 -0.79 24.84
C LEU A 434 29.03 0.10 25.19
N GLU A 435 27.95 0.01 24.42
CA GLU A 435 26.76 0.86 24.56
C GLU A 435 25.67 0.22 25.44
N LEU A 436 25.88 -1.01 25.91
CA LEU A 436 24.84 -1.83 26.54
C LEU A 436 24.34 -1.23 27.85
N ASP A 437 25.25 -0.81 28.74
CA ASP A 437 24.86 -0.28 30.04
C ASP A 437 24.11 1.05 29.92
N ASN A 438 24.55 1.93 29.00
CA ASN A 438 23.85 3.18 28.69
C ASN A 438 22.47 2.93 28.09
N CYS A 439 22.38 2.01 27.12
CA CYS A 439 21.12 1.62 26.50
C CYS A 439 20.14 1.02 27.52
N ARG A 440 20.64 0.17 28.42
CA ARG A 440 19.86 -0.43 29.50
C ARG A 440 19.33 0.63 30.46
N GLN A 441 20.16 1.58 30.86
CA GLN A 441 19.75 2.64 31.78
C GLN A 441 18.63 3.49 31.17
N CYS A 442 18.78 3.96 29.93
CA CYS A 442 17.75 4.79 29.30
C CYS A 442 16.42 4.05 29.07
N LEU A 443 16.46 2.73 28.83
CA LEU A 443 15.25 1.92 28.78
C LEU A 443 14.59 1.80 30.17
N ASP A 444 15.37 1.56 31.22
CA ASP A 444 14.86 1.48 32.60
C ASP A 444 14.25 2.80 33.06
N ASP A 445 14.90 3.93 32.75
CA ASP A 445 14.40 5.27 33.02
C ASP A 445 13.07 5.51 32.28
N ALA A 446 13.00 5.21 30.98
CA ALA A 446 11.77 5.39 30.19
C ALA A 446 10.61 4.50 30.67
N VAL A 447 10.88 3.24 30.99
CA VAL A 447 9.86 2.33 31.56
C VAL A 447 9.38 2.82 32.92
N SER A 448 10.29 3.33 33.76
CA SER A 448 9.95 3.87 35.07
C SER A 448 9.11 5.14 34.97
N LEU A 449 9.39 6.01 33.99
CA LEU A 449 8.54 7.17 33.70
C LEU A 449 7.11 6.72 33.35
N LEU A 450 6.95 5.71 32.49
CA LEU A 450 5.64 5.27 32.02
C LEU A 450 4.85 4.40 33.03
N GLU A 451 5.51 3.75 34.01
CA GLU A 451 4.87 2.84 34.99
C GLU A 451 3.96 3.57 36.00
N GLY A 452 4.26 4.84 36.32
CA GLY A 452 3.61 5.57 37.42
C GLY A 452 2.49 6.53 37.02
N MET A 453 1.92 6.42 35.81
CA MET A 453 1.25 7.57 35.18
C MET A 453 -0.29 7.58 35.20
N ASP A 454 -0.82 8.66 35.78
CA ASP A 454 -2.18 9.16 35.51
C ASP A 454 -2.17 10.32 34.46
N ASP A 455 -1.07 11.07 34.32
CA ASP A 455 -0.94 12.23 33.40
C ASP A 455 0.36 12.21 32.57
N LEU A 456 0.23 11.91 31.27
CA LEU A 456 1.34 11.86 30.30
C LEU A 456 1.95 13.24 30.02
N LEU A 457 1.20 14.32 30.22
CA LEU A 457 1.67 15.68 29.93
C LEU A 457 2.82 16.10 30.86
N ALA A 458 2.80 15.65 32.12
CA ALA A 458 3.77 16.04 33.14
C ALA A 458 5.21 15.61 32.79
N GLU A 459 5.38 14.39 32.29
CA GLU A 459 6.69 13.80 31.99
C GLU A 459 7.05 13.93 30.48
N LEU A 460 6.24 14.64 29.70
CA LEU A 460 6.43 14.78 28.25
C LEU A 460 7.85 15.26 27.90
N ASN A 461 8.40 16.22 28.64
CA ASN A 461 9.74 16.76 28.38
C ASN A 461 10.85 15.71 28.58
N ASP A 462 10.73 14.88 29.61
CA ASP A 462 11.71 13.83 29.91
C ASP A 462 11.61 12.69 28.90
N LEU A 463 10.39 12.34 28.49
CA LEU A 463 10.15 11.40 27.38
C LEU A 463 10.72 11.91 26.06
N LEU A 464 10.50 13.18 25.70
CA LEU A 464 11.07 13.81 24.50
C LEU A 464 12.61 13.77 24.49
N HIS A 465 13.25 13.84 25.67
CA HIS A 465 14.69 13.65 25.78
C HIS A 465 15.09 12.18 25.60
N ALA A 466 14.37 11.25 26.24
CA ALA A 466 14.67 9.82 26.23
C ALA A 466 14.54 9.18 24.83
N ILE A 467 13.53 9.59 24.05
CA ILE A 467 13.30 9.07 22.69
C ILE A 467 14.38 9.46 21.68
N LYS A 468 15.41 10.23 22.04
CA LYS A 468 16.59 10.39 21.18
C LYS A 468 17.31 9.06 20.94
N MET A 469 17.15 8.10 21.86
CA MET A 469 17.66 6.75 21.69
C MET A 469 16.68 5.89 20.87
N PRO A 470 17.10 5.26 19.75
CA PRO A 470 16.17 4.58 18.83
C PRO A 470 15.32 3.47 19.46
N VAL A 471 15.89 2.66 20.36
CA VAL A 471 15.13 1.58 21.01
C VAL A 471 14.11 2.12 22.01
N VAL A 472 14.42 3.25 22.67
CA VAL A 472 13.47 3.93 23.56
C VAL A 472 12.35 4.55 22.72
N ALA A 473 12.67 5.17 21.58
CA ALA A 473 11.67 5.66 20.64
C ALA A 473 10.75 4.55 20.13
N ALA A 474 11.29 3.37 19.80
CA ALA A 474 10.49 2.23 19.40
C ALA A 474 9.55 1.74 20.52
N GLY A 475 10.03 1.70 21.77
CA GLY A 475 9.21 1.38 22.93
C GLY A 475 8.11 2.41 23.21
N VAL A 476 8.46 3.70 23.21
CA VAL A 476 7.48 4.78 23.40
C VAL A 476 6.49 4.84 22.23
N LEU A 477 6.89 4.54 21.00
CA LEU A 477 5.97 4.41 19.87
C LEU A 477 4.98 3.27 20.09
N TYR A 478 5.44 2.12 20.60
CA TYR A 478 4.55 1.00 20.97
C TYR A 478 3.58 1.38 22.10
N TYR A 479 4.06 2.12 23.10
CA TYR A 479 3.19 2.70 24.14
C TYR A 479 2.11 3.60 23.54
N VAL A 480 2.51 4.55 22.68
CA VAL A 480 1.59 5.48 21.99
C VAL A 480 0.60 4.71 21.13
N GLN A 481 1.04 3.70 20.38
CA GLN A 481 0.18 2.84 19.57
C GLN A 481 -0.89 2.16 20.43
N THR A 482 -0.48 1.43 21.47
CA THR A 482 -1.42 0.71 22.35
C THR A 482 -2.35 1.66 23.11
N LEU A 483 -1.89 2.87 23.43
CA LEU A 483 -2.69 3.92 24.06
C LEU A 483 -3.77 4.48 23.12
N LEU A 484 -3.40 4.82 21.89
CA LEU A 484 -4.29 5.45 20.90
C LEU A 484 -5.32 4.44 20.35
N LEU A 485 -4.90 3.19 20.17
CA LEU A 485 -5.73 2.13 19.58
C LEU A 485 -6.51 1.31 20.61
N SER A 486 -6.36 1.57 21.90
CA SER A 486 -7.12 0.87 22.96
C SER A 486 -8.63 1.04 22.77
N GLU A 487 -9.39 -0.05 22.82
CA GLU A 487 -10.86 -0.03 22.81
C GLU A 487 -11.44 0.60 24.09
N GLU A 488 -10.70 0.58 25.20
CA GLU A 488 -11.14 1.12 26.50
C GLU A 488 -11.15 2.66 26.51
N ARG A 489 -10.36 3.29 25.64
CA ARG A 489 -10.29 4.75 25.52
C ARG A 489 -11.06 5.22 24.29
N THR A 490 -12.21 5.82 24.55
CA THR A 490 -13.00 6.59 23.58
C THR A 490 -12.78 8.09 23.83
N GLY A 491 -12.84 8.89 22.77
CA GLY A 491 -12.67 10.34 22.89
C GLY A 491 -11.52 10.91 22.06
N ASP A 492 -11.11 12.14 22.38
CA ASP A 492 -10.05 12.82 21.66
C ASP A 492 -8.69 12.14 21.94
N PRO A 493 -7.88 11.87 20.91
CA PRO A 493 -6.52 11.38 21.09
C PRO A 493 -5.72 12.30 22.03
N PRO A 494 -5.02 11.77 23.05
CA PRO A 494 -4.22 12.60 23.96
C PRO A 494 -3.16 13.41 23.19
N GLY A 495 -3.21 14.74 23.29
CA GLY A 495 -2.28 15.62 22.57
C GLY A 495 -0.80 15.32 22.85
N ALA A 496 -0.47 14.92 24.08
CA ALA A 496 0.89 14.49 24.44
C ALA A 496 1.35 13.25 23.65
N ALA A 497 0.44 12.28 23.42
CA ALA A 497 0.74 11.08 22.64
C ALA A 497 0.94 11.41 21.15
N LEU A 498 0.10 12.30 20.59
CA LEU A 498 0.27 12.80 19.22
C LEU A 498 1.58 13.61 19.04
N CYS A 499 2.00 14.36 20.06
CA CYS A 499 3.28 15.08 20.07
C CYS A 499 4.48 14.12 20.09
N LEU A 500 4.40 13.05 20.89
CA LEU A 500 5.42 11.99 20.90
C LEU A 500 5.52 11.30 19.54
N LEU A 501 4.38 10.97 18.91
CA LEU A 501 4.34 10.39 17.56
C LEU A 501 5.06 11.27 16.53
N ASP A 502 4.82 12.58 16.54
CA ASP A 502 5.50 13.54 15.67
C ASP A 502 7.00 13.61 15.94
N HIS A 503 7.38 13.69 17.22
CA HIS A 503 8.79 13.85 17.58
C HIS A 503 9.59 12.59 17.23
N ILE A 504 9.02 11.40 17.45
CA ILE A 504 9.59 10.12 17.03
C ILE A 504 9.76 10.10 15.51
N SER A 505 8.73 10.49 14.76
CA SER A 505 8.77 10.56 13.29
C SER A 505 9.82 11.56 12.79
N THR A 506 10.06 12.65 13.52
CA THR A 506 11.09 13.64 13.17
C THR A 506 12.50 13.10 13.38
N LEU A 507 12.72 12.37 14.48
CA LEU A 507 14.06 11.90 14.86
C LEU A 507 14.46 10.59 14.17
N HIS A 508 13.50 9.71 13.85
CA HIS A 508 13.78 8.32 13.46
C HIS A 508 13.09 7.92 12.16
N PRO A 509 13.75 8.10 11.00
CA PRO A 509 13.22 7.68 9.70
C PRO A 509 12.86 6.19 9.62
N ASN A 510 13.59 5.33 10.35
CA ASN A 510 13.33 3.89 10.38
C ASN A 510 12.03 3.52 11.12
N LEU A 511 11.40 4.47 11.82
CA LEU A 511 10.11 4.28 12.50
C LEU A 511 8.94 4.89 11.71
N HIS A 512 9.19 5.53 10.56
CA HIS A 512 8.14 6.13 9.73
C HIS A 512 7.06 5.13 9.32
N ALA A 513 7.44 3.90 8.96
CA ALA A 513 6.48 2.87 8.57
C ALA A 513 5.54 2.48 9.72
N LYS A 514 6.08 2.27 10.92
CA LYS A 514 5.26 1.99 12.11
C LYS A 514 4.41 3.19 12.50
N ALA A 515 4.95 4.41 12.45
CA ALA A 515 4.19 5.62 12.75
C ALA A 515 3.04 5.87 11.77
N PHE A 516 3.28 5.63 10.47
CA PHE A 516 2.28 5.72 9.41
C PHE A 516 1.15 4.70 9.60
N ASP A 517 1.49 3.46 9.93
CA ASP A 517 0.54 2.40 10.25
C ASP A 517 -0.35 2.77 11.46
N VAL A 518 0.25 3.31 12.52
CA VAL A 518 -0.49 3.85 13.68
C VAL A 518 -1.47 4.96 13.26
N CYS A 519 -1.07 5.88 12.37
CA CYS A 519 -1.96 6.91 11.85
C CYS A 519 -3.13 6.31 11.05
N CYS A 520 -2.87 5.32 10.19
CA CYS A 520 -3.93 4.66 9.41
C CYS A 520 -4.94 3.96 10.32
N GLN A 521 -4.46 3.13 11.26
CA GLN A 521 -5.32 2.41 12.21
C GLN A 521 -6.10 3.36 13.12
N LEU A 522 -5.49 4.48 13.54
CA LEU A 522 -6.18 5.49 14.34
C LEU A 522 -7.28 6.18 13.53
N TYR A 523 -7.03 6.50 12.26
CA TYR A 523 -8.05 7.07 11.38
C TYR A 523 -9.23 6.09 11.21
N GLU A 524 -8.94 4.82 10.93
CA GLU A 524 -9.94 3.76 10.76
C GLU A 524 -10.77 3.55 12.05
N LYS A 525 -10.13 3.54 13.22
CA LYS A 525 -10.82 3.48 14.51
C LYS A 525 -11.80 4.65 14.68
N ILE A 526 -11.34 5.88 14.43
CA ILE A 526 -12.18 7.09 14.56
C ILE A 526 -13.33 7.06 13.53
N ALA A 527 -13.08 6.57 12.32
CA ALA A 527 -14.11 6.40 11.30
C ALA A 527 -15.14 5.32 11.69
N GLY A 528 -14.71 4.19 12.27
CA GLY A 528 -15.61 3.13 12.75
C GLY A 528 -16.51 3.56 13.92
N GLU A 529 -16.04 4.47 14.78
CA GLU A 529 -16.90 5.10 15.80
C GLU A 529 -18.09 5.85 15.17
N ASN A 530 -17.93 6.40 13.96
CA ASN A 530 -18.99 7.08 13.22
C ASN A 530 -20.10 6.11 12.78
N GLU A 531 -19.72 4.98 12.18
CA GLU A 531 -20.68 3.97 11.71
C GLU A 531 -21.49 3.35 12.86
N ALA A 532 -20.85 3.13 14.01
CA ALA A 532 -21.51 2.61 15.21
C ALA A 532 -22.49 3.62 15.82
N ALA A 533 -22.15 4.91 15.81
CA ALA A 533 -23.03 5.99 16.27
C ALA A 533 -24.26 6.15 15.34
N GLU A 534 -24.05 6.16 14.02
CA GLU A 534 -25.13 6.23 13.02
C GLU A 534 -26.08 5.02 13.09
N SER A 535 -25.55 3.83 13.37
CA SER A 535 -26.33 2.59 13.51
C SER A 535 -27.15 2.52 14.80
N SER A 536 -26.67 3.14 15.89
CA SER A 536 -27.36 3.15 17.20
C SER A 536 -28.52 4.16 17.25
N GLU A 537 -28.49 5.21 16.43
CA GLU A 537 -29.44 6.33 16.46
C GLU A 537 -30.80 6.07 15.79
N ILE A 538 -31.05 4.90 15.19
CA ILE A 538 -32.37 4.57 14.62
C ILE A 538 -33.49 4.47 15.69
N ILE A 539 -33.16 4.45 16.99
CA ILE A 539 -34.14 4.18 18.06
C ILE A 539 -34.70 5.42 18.80
N THR A 540 -34.16 6.65 18.65
CA THR A 540 -34.72 7.80 19.40
C THR A 540 -34.92 9.04 18.55
N HIS A 541 -36.17 9.28 18.15
CA HIS A 541 -36.63 10.53 17.55
C HIS A 541 -36.54 11.71 18.55
N SER A 542 -35.63 12.67 18.33
CA SER A 542 -35.82 14.04 18.79
C SER A 542 -34.96 15.05 18.00
N SER A 543 -35.61 15.75 17.07
CA SER A 543 -35.08 16.57 15.96
C SER A 543 -34.36 17.87 16.30
N HIS A 544 -33.54 17.94 17.36
CA HIS A 544 -32.82 19.18 17.70
C HIS A 544 -31.39 19.01 18.24
N LEU A 545 -30.83 17.79 18.26
CA LEU A 545 -29.47 17.53 18.74
C LEU A 545 -28.60 16.73 17.72
N TYR A 546 -28.88 16.86 16.42
CA TYR A 546 -28.31 16.00 15.37
C TYR A 546 -27.13 16.60 14.59
N PHE A 547 -26.55 17.73 15.02
CA PHE A 547 -25.47 18.40 14.28
C PHE A 547 -24.10 18.34 14.97
N LEU A 548 -24.02 17.82 16.20
CA LEU A 548 -22.81 17.79 17.01
C LEU A 548 -21.91 16.55 16.82
N PRO A 549 -22.43 15.31 16.62
CA PRO A 549 -21.58 14.12 16.56
C PRO A 549 -20.61 14.10 15.36
N THR A 550 -21.11 14.42 14.16
CA THR A 550 -20.33 14.38 12.92
C THR A 550 -19.23 15.44 12.90
N GLN A 551 -19.49 16.63 13.45
CA GLN A 551 -18.49 17.71 13.55
C GLN A 551 -17.34 17.33 14.48
N VAL A 552 -17.63 16.73 15.64
CA VAL A 552 -16.60 16.29 16.59
C VAL A 552 -15.73 15.18 15.99
N ILE A 553 -16.33 14.25 15.25
CA ILE A 553 -15.58 13.17 14.57
C ILE A 553 -14.69 13.73 13.47
N MET A 554 -15.19 14.67 12.65
CA MET A 554 -14.37 15.34 11.63
C MET A 554 -13.21 16.13 12.26
N GLU A 555 -13.41 16.79 13.40
CA GLU A 555 -12.31 17.45 14.14
C GLU A 555 -11.26 16.43 14.63
N ARG A 556 -11.66 15.23 15.04
CA ARG A 556 -10.72 14.14 15.41
C ARG A 556 -9.98 13.57 14.21
N GLN A 557 -10.67 13.34 13.10
CA GLN A 557 -10.04 12.88 11.86
C GLN A 557 -9.02 13.91 11.37
N ARG A 558 -9.32 15.21 11.51
CA ARG A 558 -8.38 16.29 11.22
C ARG A 558 -7.07 16.17 12.02
N LEU A 559 -7.13 15.79 13.31
CA LEU A 559 -5.91 15.56 14.10
C LEU A 559 -5.01 14.47 13.50
N VAL A 560 -5.60 13.41 12.92
CA VAL A 560 -4.83 12.36 12.23
C VAL A 560 -4.29 12.87 10.89
N VAL A 561 -5.08 13.66 10.16
CA VAL A 561 -4.65 14.32 8.93
C VAL A 561 -3.45 15.24 9.19
N ASP A 562 -3.40 15.96 10.31
CA ASP A 562 -2.24 16.75 10.70
C ASP A 562 -0.98 15.88 10.89
N ARG A 563 -1.14 14.63 11.34
CA ARG A 563 -0.01 13.66 11.45
C ARG A 563 0.43 13.17 10.07
N PHE A 564 -0.49 12.99 9.13
CA PHE A 564 -0.15 12.70 7.73
C PHE A 564 0.66 13.84 7.11
N VAL A 565 0.24 15.10 7.32
CA VAL A 565 1.01 16.28 6.87
C VAL A 565 2.40 16.30 7.52
N HIS A 566 2.50 16.01 8.82
CA HIS A 566 3.79 15.94 9.50
C HIS A 566 4.69 14.83 8.94
N LEU A 567 4.19 13.60 8.77
CA LEU A 567 4.92 12.48 8.16
C LEU A 567 5.40 12.81 6.75
N LEU A 568 4.56 13.48 5.96
CA LEU A 568 4.93 14.00 4.64
C LEU A 568 6.09 15.00 4.74
N SER A 569 6.04 15.92 5.70
CA SER A 569 7.08 16.96 5.91
C SER A 569 8.45 16.38 6.30
N VAL A 570 8.48 15.23 6.98
CA VAL A 570 9.72 14.57 7.44
C VAL A 570 10.24 13.49 6.48
N GLY A 571 9.64 13.35 5.29
CA GLY A 571 10.14 12.49 4.22
C GLY A 571 9.26 11.31 3.82
N GLY A 572 8.10 11.13 4.45
CA GLY A 572 7.11 10.09 4.15
C GLY A 572 6.10 10.46 3.06
N ALA A 573 6.44 11.35 2.13
CA ALA A 573 5.48 11.99 1.22
C ALA A 573 4.72 11.03 0.29
N ILE A 574 5.42 10.09 -0.35
CA ILE A 574 4.80 9.21 -1.37
C ILE A 574 3.73 8.29 -0.75
N PRO A 575 4.02 7.51 0.32
CA PRO A 575 3.01 6.66 0.94
C PRO A 575 1.80 7.43 1.46
N VAL A 576 2.03 8.60 2.06
CA VAL A 576 0.95 9.45 2.57
C VAL A 576 0.04 9.94 1.44
N LEU A 577 0.62 10.42 0.33
CA LEU A 577 -0.16 10.88 -0.82
C LEU A 577 -0.95 9.75 -1.48
N GLU A 578 -0.34 8.58 -1.65
CA GLU A 578 -1.02 7.41 -2.19
C GLU A 578 -2.19 6.98 -1.30
N LYS A 579 -1.98 6.92 0.02
CA LYS A 579 -3.02 6.51 0.97
C LYS A 579 -4.17 7.51 1.08
N VAL A 580 -3.90 8.81 1.17
CA VAL A 580 -4.96 9.83 1.20
C VAL A 580 -5.78 9.81 -0.09
N TRP A 581 -5.11 9.60 -1.24
CA TRP A 581 -5.78 9.49 -2.52
C TRP A 581 -6.61 8.21 -2.66
N GLU A 582 -6.09 7.08 -2.19
CA GLU A 582 -6.82 5.80 -2.10
C GLU A 582 -8.07 5.96 -1.22
N MET A 583 -7.91 6.47 0.00
CA MET A 583 -9.03 6.71 0.92
C MET A 583 -10.10 7.61 0.29
N PHE A 584 -9.71 8.62 -0.49
CA PHE A 584 -10.67 9.50 -1.17
C PHE A 584 -11.45 8.76 -2.25
N ARG A 585 -10.75 7.99 -3.09
CA ARG A 585 -11.36 7.20 -4.17
C ARG A 585 -12.29 6.10 -3.64
N ASP A 586 -11.95 5.53 -2.49
CA ASP A 586 -12.73 4.50 -1.82
C ASP A 586 -13.87 5.08 -0.97
N GLY A 587 -13.97 6.42 -0.86
CA GLY A 587 -15.01 7.11 -0.09
C GLY A 587 -14.83 7.03 1.43
N GLN A 588 -13.62 6.71 1.91
CA GLN A 588 -13.27 6.58 3.33
C GLN A 588 -12.90 7.93 3.99
N ILE A 589 -12.58 8.95 3.18
CA ILE A 589 -12.29 10.32 3.65
C ILE A 589 -13.14 11.33 2.90
N ASP A 590 -13.68 12.28 3.64
CA ASP A 590 -14.50 13.36 3.09
C ASP A 590 -13.65 14.37 2.29
N ALA A 591 -14.22 14.89 1.19
CA ALA A 591 -13.56 15.85 0.32
C ALA A 591 -13.06 17.11 1.07
N SER A 592 -13.73 17.54 2.15
CA SER A 592 -13.30 18.68 2.96
C SER A 592 -12.01 18.41 3.74
N LEU A 593 -11.80 17.19 4.22
CA LEU A 593 -10.57 16.78 4.91
C LEU A 593 -9.41 16.61 3.92
N VAL A 594 -9.68 16.07 2.72
CA VAL A 594 -8.69 16.02 1.64
C VAL A 594 -8.28 17.42 1.19
N ARG A 595 -9.26 18.34 1.07
CA ARG A 595 -8.98 19.75 0.79
C ARG A 595 -8.11 20.38 1.87
N TYR A 596 -8.43 20.14 3.14
CA TYR A 596 -7.62 20.61 4.27
C TYR A 596 -6.19 20.08 4.18
N PHE A 597 -6.02 18.76 4.02
CA PHE A 597 -4.72 18.13 3.81
C PHE A 597 -3.94 18.79 2.66
N ALA A 598 -4.57 18.95 1.51
CA ALA A 598 -3.92 19.53 0.33
C ALA A 598 -3.53 21.01 0.54
N MET A 599 -4.34 21.79 1.26
CA MET A 599 -3.99 23.18 1.62
C MET A 599 -2.77 23.22 2.54
N GLU A 600 -2.75 22.42 3.61
CA GLU A 600 -1.61 22.34 4.53
C GLU A 600 -0.32 21.90 3.81
N VAL A 601 -0.43 20.91 2.91
CA VAL A 601 0.71 20.47 2.08
C VAL A 601 1.21 21.62 1.18
N LEU A 602 0.30 22.36 0.53
CA LEU A 602 0.66 23.51 -0.32
C LEU A 602 1.34 24.64 0.46
N GLU A 603 1.04 24.80 1.75
CA GLU A 603 1.70 25.81 2.60
C GLU A 603 3.15 25.43 2.96
N ILE A 604 3.47 24.13 3.02
CA ILE A 604 4.81 23.66 3.45
C ILE A 604 5.74 23.27 2.29
N ILE A 605 5.23 22.96 1.09
CA ILE A 605 6.05 22.57 -0.05
C ILE A 605 6.51 23.77 -0.91
N ALA A 606 7.67 23.64 -1.54
CA ALA A 606 8.18 24.63 -2.49
C ALA A 606 8.98 23.98 -3.64
N PRO A 607 9.10 24.63 -4.82
CA PRO A 607 9.90 24.12 -5.92
C PRO A 607 11.41 23.95 -5.57
N PRO A 608 12.13 23.01 -6.22
CA PRO A 608 11.69 22.13 -7.32
C PRO A 608 10.91 20.89 -6.85
N PHE A 609 9.84 20.55 -7.57
CA PHE A 609 9.05 19.35 -7.32
C PHE A 609 9.59 18.15 -8.10
N SER A 610 9.51 16.95 -7.50
CA SER A 610 9.80 15.69 -8.20
C SER A 610 8.62 15.27 -9.07
N ASP A 611 8.89 14.49 -10.13
CA ASP A 611 7.86 13.96 -11.00
C ASP A 611 6.87 13.08 -10.21
N ASP A 612 7.35 12.28 -9.25
CA ASP A 612 6.50 11.45 -8.39
C ASP A 612 5.51 12.29 -7.56
N LEU A 613 5.98 13.39 -6.96
CA LEU A 613 5.11 14.31 -6.20
C LEU A 613 4.06 14.95 -7.11
N VAL A 614 4.47 15.43 -8.29
CA VAL A 614 3.55 16.05 -9.26
C VAL A 614 2.50 15.04 -9.72
N ASN A 615 2.90 13.81 -10.06
CA ASN A 615 1.99 12.80 -10.56
C ASN A 615 0.95 12.35 -9.52
N LEU A 616 1.32 12.32 -8.24
CA LEU A 616 0.41 11.93 -7.16
C LEU A 616 -0.45 13.10 -6.64
N PHE A 617 0.12 14.30 -6.55
CA PHE A 617 -0.55 15.44 -5.93
C PHE A 617 -1.35 16.32 -6.90
N LEU A 618 -0.92 16.43 -8.16
CA LEU A 618 -1.63 17.23 -9.16
C LEU A 618 -3.08 16.76 -9.39
N PRO A 619 -3.37 15.44 -9.51
CA PRO A 619 -4.74 14.97 -9.60
C PRO A 619 -5.60 15.41 -8.42
N MET A 620 -5.04 15.36 -7.20
CA MET A 620 -5.73 15.76 -5.96
C MET A 620 -6.09 17.24 -5.91
N VAL A 621 -5.18 18.11 -6.34
CA VAL A 621 -5.42 19.56 -6.36
C VAL A 621 -6.27 19.99 -7.56
N SER A 622 -6.32 19.19 -8.62
CA SER A 622 -7.09 19.49 -9.84
C SER A 622 -8.52 18.92 -9.82
N ASP A 623 -8.84 18.09 -8.83
CA ASP A 623 -10.14 17.43 -8.71
C ASP A 623 -11.23 18.45 -8.33
N GLU A 624 -12.35 18.44 -9.06
CA GLU A 624 -13.43 19.43 -8.88
C GLU A 624 -14.28 19.16 -7.64
N GLU A 625 -14.30 17.92 -7.11
CA GLU A 625 -15.00 17.58 -5.87
C GLU A 625 -14.20 18.08 -4.65
N ILE A 626 -12.88 18.02 -4.74
CA ILE A 626 -11.97 18.53 -3.69
C ILE A 626 -11.86 20.05 -3.79
N PHE A 627 -11.56 20.61 -4.96
CA PHE A 627 -11.37 22.05 -5.17
C PHE A 627 -12.42 22.60 -6.15
N ASP A 628 -13.53 23.09 -5.61
CA ASP A 628 -14.51 23.81 -6.41
C ASP A 628 -13.92 25.16 -6.86
N LYS A 629 -13.67 25.29 -8.17
CA LYS A 629 -13.14 26.51 -8.82
C LYS A 629 -13.96 27.76 -8.49
N ALA A 630 -15.26 27.63 -8.20
CA ALA A 630 -16.11 28.76 -7.81
C ALA A 630 -15.84 29.20 -6.36
N ALA A 631 -15.70 28.26 -5.43
CA ALA A 631 -15.43 28.54 -4.02
C ALA A 631 -14.02 29.12 -3.80
N GLN A 632 -13.02 28.66 -4.55
CA GLN A 632 -11.62 29.10 -4.43
C GLN A 632 -11.43 30.57 -4.84
N VAL A 633 -12.03 30.99 -5.96
CA VAL A 633 -11.99 32.39 -6.42
C VAL A 633 -12.73 33.32 -5.45
N ILE A 634 -13.80 32.84 -4.83
CA ILE A 634 -14.59 33.61 -3.87
C ILE A 634 -13.82 33.75 -2.54
N MET A 635 -13.31 32.66 -1.97
CA MET A 635 -12.55 32.69 -0.71
C MET A 635 -11.22 33.44 -0.82
N GLU A 636 -10.43 33.25 -1.88
CA GLU A 636 -9.16 33.98 -2.02
C GLU A 636 -9.39 35.48 -2.26
N ARG A 637 -10.41 35.86 -3.04
CA ARG A 637 -10.78 37.28 -3.19
C ARG A 637 -11.29 37.87 -1.89
N GLN A 638 -12.12 37.14 -1.15
CA GLN A 638 -12.65 37.60 0.13
C GLN A 638 -11.55 37.71 1.18
N ARG A 639 -10.61 36.75 1.27
CA ARG A 639 -9.45 36.81 2.18
C ARG A 639 -8.52 37.98 1.86
N LEU A 640 -8.24 38.23 0.58
CA LEU A 640 -7.41 39.36 0.15
C LEU A 640 -8.09 40.72 0.38
N VAL A 641 -9.43 40.77 0.32
CA VAL A 641 -10.24 41.94 0.71
C VAL A 641 -10.24 42.13 2.23
N VAL A 642 -10.35 41.05 3.00
CA VAL A 642 -10.26 41.07 4.46
C VAL A 642 -8.87 41.54 4.92
N ASP A 643 -7.78 41.05 4.33
CA ASP A 643 -6.42 41.53 4.61
C ASP A 643 -6.25 43.03 4.32
N ARG A 644 -6.93 43.54 3.28
CA ARG A 644 -6.95 44.98 2.96
C ARG A 644 -7.79 45.77 3.97
N PHE A 645 -8.88 45.22 4.48
CA PHE A 645 -9.67 45.83 5.56
C PHE A 645 -8.88 45.87 6.87
N VAL A 646 -8.16 44.80 7.22
CA VAL A 646 -7.25 44.76 8.38
C VAL A 646 -6.12 45.78 8.22
N HIS A 647 -5.57 45.94 7.01
CA HIS A 647 -4.62 47.02 6.74
C HIS A 647 -5.25 48.42 6.86
N LEU A 648 -6.48 48.64 6.41
CA LEU A 648 -7.17 49.94 6.56
C LEU A 648 -7.48 50.29 8.03
N LEU A 649 -7.80 49.27 8.83
CA LEU A 649 -7.87 49.37 10.30
C LEU A 649 -6.53 49.87 10.88
N SER A 650 -5.41 49.30 10.42
CA SER A 650 -4.07 49.64 10.90
C SER A 650 -3.60 51.08 10.58
N VAL A 651 -4.24 51.76 9.63
CA VAL A 651 -3.90 53.13 9.20
C VAL A 651 -4.90 54.18 9.72
N GLY A 652 -5.74 53.81 10.70
CA GLY A 652 -6.68 54.73 11.36
C GLY A 652 -8.09 54.78 10.75
N GLY A 653 -8.44 53.82 9.89
CA GLY A 653 -9.77 53.68 9.28
C GLY A 653 -10.73 52.77 10.06
N ALA A 654 -10.57 52.62 11.37
CA ALA A 654 -11.25 51.57 12.14
C ALA A 654 -12.78 51.64 12.08
N ILE A 655 -13.37 52.82 12.31
CA ILE A 655 -14.83 53.00 12.34
C ILE A 655 -15.49 52.71 10.97
N PRO A 656 -15.06 53.30 9.84
CA PRO A 656 -15.64 53.01 8.52
C PRO A 656 -15.48 51.56 8.07
N VAL A 657 -14.39 50.90 8.47
CA VAL A 657 -14.11 49.50 8.10
C VAL A 657 -15.02 48.56 8.89
N LEU A 658 -15.15 48.77 10.21
CA LEU A 658 -16.04 47.98 11.06
C LEU A 658 -17.50 48.14 10.64
N GLU A 659 -17.95 49.37 10.38
CA GLU A 659 -19.29 49.65 9.84
C GLU A 659 -19.52 48.91 8.52
N LYS A 660 -18.53 48.93 7.62
CA LYS A 660 -18.68 48.30 6.31
C LYS A 660 -18.71 46.78 6.38
N VAL A 661 -17.87 46.17 7.22
CA VAL A 661 -17.86 44.72 7.43
C VAL A 661 -19.16 44.27 8.09
N TRP A 662 -19.68 45.03 9.06
CA TRP A 662 -20.96 44.73 9.69
C TRP A 662 -22.16 44.88 8.74
N GLU A 663 -22.16 45.91 7.89
CA GLU A 663 -23.14 46.08 6.82
C GLU A 663 -23.08 44.91 5.83
N MET A 664 -21.89 44.52 5.38
CA MET A 664 -21.71 43.39 4.46
C MET A 664 -22.20 42.07 5.04
N PHE A 665 -22.04 41.85 6.35
CA PHE A 665 -22.58 40.67 7.03
C PHE A 665 -24.12 40.69 7.08
N ARG A 666 -24.71 41.81 7.51
CA ARG A 666 -26.19 41.96 7.58
C ARG A 666 -26.87 41.86 6.22
N ASP A 667 -26.19 42.30 5.16
CA ASP A 667 -26.66 42.21 3.78
C ASP A 667 -26.43 40.82 3.16
N GLY A 668 -25.83 39.88 3.89
CA GLY A 668 -25.53 38.52 3.42
C GLY A 668 -24.43 38.45 2.35
N GLN A 669 -23.58 39.48 2.24
CA GLN A 669 -22.50 39.57 1.26
C GLN A 669 -21.23 38.83 1.70
N ILE A 670 -21.07 38.61 3.00
CA ILE A 670 -20.01 37.81 3.62
C ILE A 670 -20.63 36.90 4.67
N ASP A 671 -20.09 35.70 4.83
CA ASP A 671 -20.56 34.73 5.82
C ASP A 671 -19.95 34.97 7.20
N ALA A 672 -20.50 34.30 8.22
CA ALA A 672 -20.03 34.40 9.60
C ALA A 672 -18.57 33.93 9.77
N SER A 673 -18.06 33.05 8.89
CA SER A 673 -16.69 32.53 8.95
C SER A 673 -15.66 33.59 8.56
N LEU A 674 -15.97 34.40 7.54
CA LEU A 674 -15.15 35.54 7.10
C LEU A 674 -15.18 36.70 8.10
N VAL A 675 -16.34 36.93 8.73
CA VAL A 675 -16.46 37.93 9.81
C VAL A 675 -15.68 37.48 11.04
N ARG A 676 -15.72 36.18 11.37
CA ARG A 676 -14.91 35.59 12.44
C ARG A 676 -13.42 35.68 12.14
N TYR A 677 -12.99 35.39 10.91
CA TYR A 677 -11.60 35.56 10.48
C TYR A 677 -11.14 37.02 10.62
N PHE A 678 -11.95 37.97 10.16
CA PHE A 678 -11.69 39.40 10.32
C PHE A 678 -11.61 39.81 11.81
N ALA A 679 -12.52 39.33 12.65
CA ALA A 679 -12.53 39.62 14.09
C ALA A 679 -11.36 38.96 14.84
N MET A 680 -10.95 37.75 14.43
CA MET A 680 -9.79 37.03 14.98
C MET A 680 -8.47 37.70 14.59
N GLU A 681 -8.31 38.16 13.34
CA GLU A 681 -7.12 38.91 12.91
C GLU A 681 -7.00 40.27 13.62
N VAL A 682 -8.13 40.95 13.87
CA VAL A 682 -8.19 42.13 14.75
C VAL A 682 -7.79 41.78 16.19
N GLY A 683 -8.09 40.56 16.65
CA GLY A 683 -7.77 40.01 17.96
C GLY A 683 -6.33 39.50 18.16
N PHE A 684 -5.72 38.94 17.12
CA PHE A 684 -4.37 38.35 17.16
C PHE A 684 -3.26 39.41 17.40
N CYS A 685 -3.59 40.69 17.22
CA CYS A 685 -2.70 41.80 17.57
C CYS A 685 -2.36 41.90 19.07
N HIS A 686 -2.98 41.13 19.98
CA HIS A 686 -2.76 41.27 21.42
C HIS A 686 -1.78 40.26 22.06
N VAL A 687 -1.32 39.19 21.38
CA VAL A 687 -0.74 38.03 22.11
C VAL A 687 0.72 37.64 21.79
N HIS A 688 1.44 38.22 20.83
CA HIS A 688 2.84 37.80 20.59
C HIS A 688 3.88 38.95 20.65
N CYS A 689 4.54 39.06 21.80
CA CYS A 689 5.90 39.57 21.88
C CYS A 689 6.73 38.80 22.92
N ASN A 690 7.42 37.73 22.49
CA ASN A 690 8.87 37.65 22.62
C ASN A 690 9.49 36.46 21.85
N THR A 691 10.55 36.78 21.10
CA THR A 691 11.59 35.93 20.46
C THR A 691 11.39 35.41 19.00
N TYR A 692 11.97 36.20 18.06
CA TYR A 692 12.71 35.92 16.79
C TYR A 692 12.30 34.73 15.88
N SER A 693 12.06 34.83 14.56
CA SER A 693 12.46 35.84 13.55
C SER A 693 11.74 35.69 12.18
N CYS A 694 11.55 36.83 11.48
CA CYS A 694 11.27 37.04 10.03
C CYS A 694 9.78 36.98 9.57
N ARG A 695 9.13 38.01 8.99
CA ARG A 695 9.51 39.29 8.35
C ARG A 695 8.58 40.44 8.79
N ARG A 696 9.12 41.66 8.80
CA ARG A 696 8.45 42.92 9.20
C ARG A 696 7.28 43.35 8.28
N SER A 697 6.13 43.60 8.88
CA SER A 697 5.23 44.73 8.60
C SER A 697 5.08 45.54 9.90
N LEU A 698 4.96 46.86 9.79
CA LEU A 698 4.94 47.77 10.95
C LEU A 698 3.84 47.39 11.96
N GLN A 699 4.19 47.43 13.24
CA GLN A 699 3.38 46.94 14.37
C GLN A 699 2.21 47.88 14.67
N VAL A 700 0.99 47.34 14.67
CA VAL A 700 -0.30 47.99 14.99
C VAL A 700 -0.53 48.15 16.50
N LEU A 701 0.39 47.62 17.32
CA LEU A 701 0.33 47.55 18.78
C LEU A 701 0.39 48.91 19.52
N GLU A 702 0.33 50.05 18.83
CA GLU A 702 0.09 51.37 19.43
C GLU A 702 -1.38 51.85 19.33
N ILE A 703 -2.29 51.13 18.65
CA ILE A 703 -3.58 51.70 18.21
C ILE A 703 -4.82 51.21 18.98
N ILE A 704 -4.82 50.03 19.61
CA ILE A 704 -6.03 49.50 20.30
C ILE A 704 -5.67 48.95 21.67
N ALA A 705 -5.48 49.84 22.64
CA ALA A 705 -5.43 49.52 24.07
C ALA A 705 -6.49 50.35 24.80
N PRO A 706 -7.01 49.90 25.96
CA PRO A 706 -7.87 50.73 26.78
C PRO A 706 -7.22 52.10 27.05
N PRO A 707 -7.97 53.21 26.99
CA PRO A 707 -9.43 53.28 26.84
C PRO A 707 -9.91 53.09 25.39
N PHE A 708 -10.92 52.23 25.20
CA PHE A 708 -11.65 52.12 23.94
C PHE A 708 -12.57 53.34 23.75
N SER A 709 -12.76 53.81 22.51
CA SER A 709 -13.78 54.83 22.24
C SER A 709 -15.19 54.23 22.29
N ASP A 710 -16.17 55.00 22.75
CA ASP A 710 -17.58 54.58 22.77
C ASP A 710 -18.06 54.15 21.38
N ASP A 711 -17.57 54.81 20.32
CA ASP A 711 -17.88 54.46 18.93
C ASP A 711 -17.36 53.07 18.53
N LEU A 712 -16.16 52.69 18.99
CA LEU A 712 -15.58 51.37 18.74
C LEU A 712 -16.35 50.28 19.49
N VAL A 713 -16.71 50.55 20.75
CA VAL A 713 -17.51 49.63 21.57
C VAL A 713 -18.89 49.40 20.97
N ASN A 714 -19.58 50.46 20.53
CA ASN A 714 -20.91 50.37 19.94
C ASN A 714 -20.94 49.60 18.61
N LEU A 715 -19.83 49.61 17.85
CA LEU A 715 -19.72 48.92 16.56
C LEU A 715 -19.21 47.49 16.68
N PHE A 716 -18.23 47.24 17.56
CA PHE A 716 -17.56 45.94 17.66
C PHE A 716 -18.26 44.99 18.62
N LEU A 717 -18.86 45.48 19.71
CA LEU A 717 -19.58 44.66 20.69
C LEU A 717 -20.70 43.81 20.07
N PRO A 718 -21.55 44.34 19.16
CA PRO A 718 -22.56 43.52 18.48
C PRO A 718 -21.94 42.40 17.64
N MET A 719 -20.76 42.59 17.03
CA MET A 719 -20.11 41.58 16.18
C MET A 719 -19.58 40.39 16.98
N VAL A 720 -18.94 40.67 18.11
CA VAL A 720 -18.36 39.62 18.97
C VAL A 720 -19.38 38.99 19.92
N SER A 721 -20.56 39.58 20.06
CA SER A 721 -21.68 39.04 20.86
C SER A 721 -22.73 38.29 20.03
N ASP A 722 -22.56 38.25 18.70
CA ASP A 722 -23.47 37.55 17.80
C ASP A 722 -23.21 36.03 17.84
N GLU A 723 -24.23 35.23 18.16
CA GLU A 723 -24.11 33.77 18.32
C GLU A 723 -23.82 33.04 17.00
N GLU A 724 -24.12 33.65 15.84
CA GLU A 724 -23.84 33.09 14.52
C GLU A 724 -22.34 33.27 14.17
N ILE A 725 -21.71 34.33 14.69
CA ILE A 725 -20.29 34.66 14.47
C ILE A 725 -19.41 34.06 15.57
N PHE A 726 -19.77 34.22 16.84
CA PHE A 726 -19.06 33.72 18.01
C PHE A 726 -19.98 32.88 18.88
N ASP A 727 -20.12 31.61 18.52
CA ASP A 727 -20.77 30.61 19.37
C ASP A 727 -19.97 30.36 20.66
N LYS A 728 -20.54 29.60 21.60
CA LYS A 728 -19.90 29.31 22.89
C LYS A 728 -18.55 28.60 22.74
N ALA A 729 -18.35 27.78 21.72
CA ALA A 729 -17.09 27.08 21.46
C ALA A 729 -16.03 28.03 20.88
N ALA A 730 -16.43 28.98 20.03
CA ALA A 730 -15.59 30.02 19.47
C ALA A 730 -15.16 31.05 20.54
N GLN A 731 -16.03 31.35 21.51
CA GLN A 731 -15.70 32.19 22.68
C GLN A 731 -14.67 31.52 23.59
N GLU A 732 -14.74 30.19 23.76
CA GLU A 732 -13.71 29.42 24.49
C GLU A 732 -12.38 29.34 23.73
N ARG A 733 -12.42 29.21 22.39
CA ARG A 733 -11.23 29.23 21.51
C ARG A 733 -10.62 30.64 21.37
N PHE A 734 -11.34 31.71 21.74
CA PHE A 734 -10.88 33.10 21.61
C PHE A 734 -11.12 33.92 22.90
N PRO A 735 -10.28 33.72 23.95
CA PRO A 735 -10.38 34.43 25.23
C PRO A 735 -10.42 35.98 25.15
N PRO A 736 -9.72 36.66 24.22
CA PRO A 736 -9.76 38.12 24.12
C PRO A 736 -11.12 38.72 23.75
N ALA A 737 -11.97 38.01 22.99
CA ALA A 737 -13.36 38.46 22.80
C ALA A 737 -14.12 38.44 24.13
N GLY A 738 -13.94 37.37 24.92
CA GLY A 738 -14.51 37.26 26.26
C GLY A 738 -14.04 38.40 27.18
N GLU A 739 -12.75 38.73 27.16
CA GLU A 739 -12.18 39.85 27.91
C GLU A 739 -12.71 41.21 27.45
N PHE A 740 -12.85 41.42 26.14
CA PHE A 740 -13.45 42.64 25.57
C PHE A 740 -14.92 42.80 25.96
N ILE A 741 -15.71 41.72 25.86
CA ILE A 741 -17.11 41.68 26.29
C ILE A 741 -17.20 41.98 27.79
N GLN A 742 -16.35 41.36 28.60
CA GLN A 742 -16.30 41.60 30.05
C GLN A 742 -15.89 43.05 30.38
N HIS A 743 -14.94 43.63 29.64
CA HIS A 743 -14.53 45.02 29.79
C HIS A 743 -15.66 46.00 29.44
N CYS A 744 -16.40 45.74 28.36
CA CYS A 744 -17.57 46.53 27.96
C CYS A 744 -18.69 46.42 29.01
N GLN A 745 -18.95 45.22 29.53
CA GLN A 745 -19.93 44.98 30.60
C GLN A 745 -19.57 45.70 31.91
N GLN A 746 -18.29 45.94 32.20
CA GLN A 746 -17.83 46.68 33.38
C GLN A 746 -17.93 48.21 33.23
N GLN A 747 -17.99 48.75 32.00
CA GLN A 747 -18.04 50.19 31.73
C GLN A 747 -19.42 50.73 31.33
N LEU A 748 -20.34 49.88 30.86
CA LEU A 748 -21.71 50.28 30.53
C LEU A 748 -22.53 50.53 31.81
N PRO A 749 -23.07 51.75 32.04
CA PRO A 749 -23.98 51.97 33.16
C PRO A 749 -25.24 51.12 32.98
N SER A 750 -25.65 50.45 34.06
CA SER A 750 -26.87 49.64 34.16
C SER A 750 -28.13 50.47 33.88
N SER A 751 -28.46 50.64 32.60
CA SER A 751 -29.72 51.20 32.14
C SER A 751 -30.67 50.07 31.74
N SER A 752 -31.31 49.44 32.73
CA SER A 752 -32.74 49.09 32.69
C SER A 752 -33.17 48.49 34.03
N ALA A 753 -33.26 49.33 35.05
CA ALA A 753 -34.31 49.18 36.05
C ALA A 753 -35.36 50.25 35.71
N VAL A 754 -36.57 49.80 35.33
CA VAL A 754 -37.90 50.44 35.45
C VAL A 754 -38.78 50.12 34.22
N ALA A 755 -39.93 49.51 34.53
CA ALA A 755 -41.12 49.16 33.74
C ALA A 755 -41.09 47.87 32.91
#